data_AF-A0A654IB26-F1
#
_entry.id   AF-A0A654IB26-F1
#
_cell.length_a   1.000
_cell.length_b   1.000
_cell.length_c   1.000
_cell.angle_alpha   90.00
_cell.angle_beta   90.00
_cell.angle_gamma   90.00
#
_symmetry.space_group_name_H-M   'P 1'
#
loop_
_entity.id
_entity.type
_entity.pdbx_description
1 polymer ?
#
loop_
_entity_poly.entity_id
_entity_poly.type
_entity_poly.pdbx_seq_one_letter_code
_entity_poly.pdbx_strand_id
1 'polypeptide(L)'
;MTSDDDKKWLSPFDLWVANAIDYYSGTLNPTVNSSKQENQVVKYMYKDEKTGKLKFQPASLKMLKGIIKDGLGKPIDFTESGDPKIVEGEKDKEGKYTKVTKVLIHNKDGSPIVNVPLNEELNKDDTDHARTIDFVNESIKVVEKTIKSLVVDKYTINGWDKNDTRLSLDAKIDINYPTLKEIFGSRLPGEVNEMFKKIYGNYVSNRDVEKGSYKSNGTNSAKVKYYNLDGSETTANEKYKNQQSSLIYANPKNSNTDSNNGQVSFDSLLKTLFTAGTTANNPTNAGSGQVLWMGKDKMYMPNVKLQDSYTDLYFLSKLPKEYEKIFNAKKVLKWMSAYTPTFISNKLNQNPIWNMMDKSGKIMSFDNATQNLSGISKLELNYSNGLKTLDYNILNGLFGSLLNLKGNKLEFNDAEKWLEFVNVDLTKAKYSDSDNAVNWDKKYVETKVDINEFKKNYKTHVLDKLDKTPGMNSNQKEAFKKFYEKANNDKTDQLWANEIMRRFSSSYFAMFNSALSIEQIEKKEELGWIFDSIHGYGEFKKSEFKQKGADENKWEIGVKDLLKAYKELAEDLKVDFKQFNLVDSLVFDGKIQLYTDQTNNHIANQKFDLLSIFSSLATAQFHTSPSKDVLEYFYKKTERKFNELFSDYTYSFAEVINRDNLQITYSPSNHDFGNMPSFLSNISEATTGLEYVVDGTTTAKWKKKAIKINDRDGRNGIVNAILDYEKLVDNEAKNKAEALNTRYKKSKLASQSNLSDDANYNNSYFGEFQSINNGWFKDRWYRDFLDFKLYDDDGKPIKDDAIRIKDLEGKKVDSRVNAYWQFYIQSQGVGKRNISGIWRDATKDAVAMFGYLSSDVANKANYLAFKNQDTGEIKTVKINKQFSSNMFYYKTQNIENEKKYEAAKTDEQRNAIRHTLAQEKYNYKDTNGQHSGTGFVSWVSDYAIMSKYQNALLTPGQKYSVYFSSDEKGTKDIIKTDLGNFESIAENGKTFSQAPIRMQRSKDPVKVDADGFKHYENTLYVYDQFNGVK
;
A
#
# COMPACT_ATOMS: atom_id res chain seq x y z
N MET A 1 7.58 13.25 -40.20
CA MET A 1 8.26 14.56 -40.23
C MET A 1 9.60 14.34 -40.92
N THR A 2 9.87 15.17 -41.92
CA THR A 2 10.87 14.94 -42.97
C THR A 2 11.63 16.24 -43.22
N SER A 3 12.81 16.36 -42.61
CA SER A 3 13.97 17.13 -43.07
C SER A 3 15.20 16.66 -42.28
N ASP A 4 16.41 16.77 -42.83
CA ASP A 4 17.65 16.45 -42.09
C ASP A 4 17.93 17.47 -40.96
N ASP A 5 17.26 18.63 -40.96
CA ASP A 5 17.27 19.60 -39.86
C ASP A 5 16.39 19.16 -38.65
N ASP A 6 15.44 18.25 -38.86
CA ASP A 6 14.59 17.67 -37.80
C ASP A 6 15.29 16.54 -37.02
N LYS A 7 16.48 16.09 -37.45
CA LYS A 7 17.21 14.99 -36.79
C LYS A 7 17.92 15.38 -35.48
N LYS A 8 17.71 16.58 -34.94
CA LYS A 8 18.36 17.03 -33.69
C LYS A 8 17.45 17.82 -32.76
N TRP A 9 16.36 17.21 -32.30
CA TRP A 9 15.63 17.74 -31.15
C TRP A 9 15.12 16.60 -30.28
N LEU A 10 16.05 15.96 -29.54
CA LEU A 10 15.70 15.29 -28.29
C LEU A 10 16.07 16.25 -27.16
N SER A 11 15.09 17.01 -26.69
CA SER A 11 15.20 17.78 -25.45
C SER A 11 15.19 16.83 -24.24
N PRO A 12 15.62 17.29 -23.04
CA PRO A 12 15.42 16.53 -21.80
C PRO A 12 13.97 16.12 -21.54
N PHE A 13 13.00 16.86 -22.10
CA PHE A 13 11.59 16.52 -22.06
C PHE A 13 11.26 15.33 -22.97
N ASP A 14 11.89 15.22 -24.14
CA ASP A 14 11.70 14.08 -25.04
C ASP A 14 12.33 12.79 -24.47
N LEU A 15 13.38 12.92 -23.63
CA LEU A 15 13.95 11.83 -22.82
C LEU A 15 13.02 11.36 -21.70
N TRP A 16 12.21 12.27 -21.12
CA TRP A 16 11.15 11.91 -20.19
C TRP A 16 10.02 11.17 -20.91
N VAL A 17 9.60 11.63 -22.10
CA VAL A 17 8.57 10.98 -22.92
C VAL A 17 9.03 9.57 -23.33
N ALA A 18 10.26 9.39 -23.79
CA ALA A 18 10.80 8.07 -24.17
C ALA A 18 10.90 7.10 -22.98
N ASN A 19 11.29 7.57 -21.78
CA ASN A 19 11.31 6.75 -20.56
C ASN A 19 9.92 6.53 -19.95
N ALA A 20 8.99 7.47 -20.11
CA ALA A 20 7.61 7.36 -19.64
C ALA A 20 6.73 6.44 -20.53
N ILE A 21 7.24 6.07 -21.71
CA ILE A 21 6.63 5.15 -22.68
C ILE A 21 7.49 3.86 -22.84
N ASP A 22 8.57 3.68 -22.07
CA ASP A 22 9.37 2.45 -22.09
C ASP A 22 8.53 1.29 -21.55
N TYR A 23 7.99 0.45 -22.42
CA TYR A 23 7.13 -0.69 -22.11
C TYR A 23 7.67 -1.64 -21.02
N TYR A 24 8.99 -1.69 -20.79
CA TYR A 24 9.61 -2.60 -19.81
C TYR A 24 10.05 -1.94 -18.48
N SER A 25 9.78 -0.64 -18.31
CA SER A 25 10.01 0.05 -17.04
C SER A 25 8.91 -0.29 -16.03
N GLY A 26 9.21 -1.18 -15.08
CA GLY A 26 8.25 -1.67 -14.06
C GLY A 26 7.70 -0.61 -13.11
N THR A 27 8.30 0.57 -13.06
CA THR A 27 7.86 1.66 -12.18
C THR A 27 6.73 2.50 -12.80
N LEU A 28 6.54 2.44 -14.13
CA LEU A 28 5.64 3.32 -14.88
C LEU A 28 4.68 2.59 -15.84
N ASN A 29 4.86 1.29 -16.04
CA ASN A 29 4.08 0.50 -17.00
C ASN A 29 3.29 -0.62 -16.31
N PRO A 30 2.31 -1.22 -17.01
CA PRO A 30 1.65 -2.43 -16.56
C PRO A 30 2.64 -3.59 -16.37
N THR A 31 2.20 -4.63 -15.66
CA THR A 31 2.95 -5.79 -15.25
C THR A 31 3.21 -6.62 -16.50
N VAL A 32 4.49 -6.79 -16.83
CA VAL A 32 4.91 -7.59 -17.98
C VAL A 32 5.29 -8.98 -17.47
N ASN A 33 4.54 -9.99 -17.87
CA ASN A 33 4.76 -11.38 -17.47
C ASN A 33 4.96 -12.28 -18.68
N SER A 34 5.97 -13.14 -18.62
CA SER A 34 6.25 -14.24 -19.55
C SER A 34 5.15 -15.31 -19.65
N SER A 35 4.11 -15.26 -18.81
CA SER A 35 2.92 -16.10 -18.95
C SER A 35 2.07 -15.74 -20.19
N LYS A 36 2.15 -14.49 -20.67
CA LYS A 36 1.50 -14.06 -21.91
C LYS A 36 2.31 -14.53 -23.13
N GLN A 37 1.64 -15.07 -24.15
CA GLN A 37 2.27 -15.72 -25.30
C GLN A 37 3.25 -14.82 -26.06
N GLU A 38 2.97 -13.52 -26.12
CA GLU A 38 3.86 -12.50 -26.69
C GLU A 38 5.17 -12.26 -25.91
N ASN A 39 5.22 -12.64 -24.63
CA ASN A 39 6.34 -12.43 -23.70
C ASN A 39 7.01 -13.74 -23.25
N GLN A 40 6.60 -14.90 -23.79
CA GLN A 40 6.99 -16.25 -23.34
C GLN A 40 8.47 -16.59 -23.45
N VAL A 41 9.24 -15.83 -24.22
CA VAL A 41 10.63 -16.15 -24.50
C VAL A 41 11.48 -14.94 -24.15
N VAL A 42 12.29 -15.06 -23.09
CA VAL A 42 13.37 -14.10 -22.82
C VAL A 42 14.27 -14.09 -24.05
N LYS A 43 14.41 -12.94 -24.69
CA LYS A 43 15.32 -12.77 -25.82
C LYS A 43 16.54 -12.02 -25.32
N TYR A 44 17.72 -12.54 -25.63
CA TYR A 44 18.96 -11.80 -25.48
C TYR A 44 19.31 -11.19 -26.82
N MET A 45 20.05 -10.10 -26.78
CA MET A 45 20.51 -9.46 -27.97
C MET A 45 21.96 -9.87 -28.23
N TYR A 46 22.26 -10.26 -29.45
CA TYR A 46 23.60 -10.68 -29.87
C TYR A 46 24.04 -9.87 -31.09
N LYS A 47 25.35 -9.63 -31.20
CA LYS A 47 25.95 -9.06 -32.40
C LYS A 47 26.23 -10.23 -33.34
N ASP A 48 25.49 -10.27 -34.45
CA ASP A 48 25.61 -11.34 -35.43
C ASP A 48 27.00 -11.28 -36.09
N GLU A 49 27.84 -12.29 -35.86
CA GLU A 49 29.24 -12.32 -36.29
C GLU A 49 29.41 -12.12 -37.81
N LYS A 50 28.40 -12.49 -38.60
CA LYS A 50 28.44 -12.40 -40.07
C LYS A 50 28.01 -11.03 -40.59
N THR A 51 27.08 -10.38 -39.89
CA THR A 51 26.46 -9.12 -40.37
C THR A 51 26.84 -7.89 -39.54
N GLY A 52 27.45 -8.08 -38.37
CA GLY A 52 27.78 -7.03 -37.41
C GLY A 52 26.57 -6.34 -36.78
N LYS A 53 25.35 -6.74 -37.15
CA LYS A 53 24.08 -6.14 -36.70
C LYS A 53 23.59 -6.79 -35.42
N LEU A 54 23.02 -5.97 -34.55
CA LEU A 54 22.36 -6.43 -33.34
C LEU A 54 21.03 -7.10 -33.67
N LYS A 55 20.82 -8.31 -33.17
CA LYS A 55 19.57 -9.07 -33.32
C LYS A 55 19.15 -9.65 -31.99
N PHE A 56 17.84 -9.70 -31.75
CA PHE A 56 17.27 -10.43 -30.62
C PHE A 56 17.10 -11.91 -30.98
N GLN A 57 17.62 -12.79 -30.13
CA GLN A 57 17.43 -14.24 -30.24
C GLN A 57 16.89 -14.79 -28.93
N PRO A 58 16.01 -15.81 -28.96
CA PRO A 58 15.62 -16.57 -27.77
C PRO A 58 16.82 -17.00 -26.91
N ALA A 59 16.76 -16.71 -25.62
CA ALA A 59 17.72 -17.18 -24.63
C ALA A 59 17.85 -18.71 -24.70
N SER A 60 19.08 -19.19 -24.71
CA SER A 60 19.40 -20.61 -24.71
C SER A 60 20.67 -20.87 -23.93
N LEU A 61 20.76 -22.04 -23.32
CA LEU A 61 21.91 -22.51 -22.55
C LEU A 61 23.21 -22.54 -23.37
N LYS A 62 23.13 -22.61 -24.71
CA LYS A 62 24.29 -22.55 -25.59
C LYS A 62 25.09 -21.25 -25.47
N MET A 63 24.45 -20.15 -25.05
CA MET A 63 25.15 -18.88 -24.80
C MET A 63 26.19 -18.97 -23.68
N LEU A 64 26.10 -20.01 -22.83
CA LEU A 64 26.96 -20.23 -21.68
C LEU A 64 28.24 -21.02 -22.01
N LYS A 65 28.31 -21.56 -23.22
CA LYS A 65 29.43 -22.38 -23.68
C LYS A 65 30.72 -21.54 -23.68
N GLY A 66 31.74 -22.01 -22.96
CA GLY A 66 33.02 -21.32 -22.82
C GLY A 66 33.04 -20.21 -21.77
N ILE A 67 31.88 -19.83 -21.21
CA ILE A 67 31.77 -18.83 -20.14
C ILE A 67 31.80 -19.54 -18.77
N ILE A 68 30.97 -20.56 -18.58
CA ILE A 68 30.89 -21.28 -17.30
C ILE A 68 31.92 -22.39 -17.26
N LYS A 69 32.62 -22.50 -16.13
CA LYS A 69 33.63 -23.53 -15.87
C LYS A 69 33.23 -24.39 -14.68
N ASP A 70 33.77 -25.60 -14.60
CA ASP A 70 33.63 -26.49 -13.46
C ASP A 70 34.47 -25.99 -12.26
N GLY A 71 34.44 -26.70 -11.12
CA GLY A 71 35.19 -26.33 -9.92
C GLY A 71 36.72 -26.33 -10.11
N LEU A 72 37.24 -26.99 -11.14
CA LEU A 72 38.66 -27.03 -11.51
C LEU A 72 39.02 -26.02 -12.61
N GLY A 73 38.06 -25.21 -13.08
CA GLY A 73 38.27 -24.21 -14.12
C GLY A 73 38.21 -24.76 -15.55
N LYS A 74 37.69 -25.96 -15.78
CA LYS A 74 37.47 -26.52 -17.13
C LYS A 74 36.12 -26.05 -17.68
N PRO A 75 36.02 -25.60 -18.94
CA PRO A 75 34.74 -25.20 -19.52
C PRO A 75 33.70 -26.33 -19.49
N ILE A 76 32.45 -26.00 -19.15
CA ILE A 76 31.34 -26.96 -19.20
C ILE A 76 30.82 -27.05 -20.64
N ASP A 77 30.70 -28.28 -21.15
CA ASP A 77 30.16 -28.57 -22.48
C ASP A 77 28.63 -28.75 -22.47
N PHE A 78 28.01 -28.47 -23.61
CA PHE A 78 26.57 -28.58 -23.82
C PHE A 78 26.26 -29.50 -25.02
N THR A 79 25.11 -30.17 -24.99
CA THR A 79 24.59 -30.99 -26.09
C THR A 79 24.06 -30.12 -27.25
N GLU A 80 23.72 -30.73 -28.38
CA GLU A 80 23.06 -30.02 -29.48
C GLU A 80 21.66 -29.50 -29.12
N SER A 81 20.97 -30.15 -28.17
CA SER A 81 19.72 -29.66 -27.55
C SER A 81 19.94 -28.48 -26.60
N GLY A 82 21.19 -28.22 -26.20
CA GLY A 82 21.58 -27.14 -25.28
C GLY A 82 21.68 -27.58 -23.82
N ASP A 83 21.54 -28.86 -23.49
CA ASP A 83 21.63 -29.35 -22.12
C ASP A 83 23.09 -29.53 -21.68
N PRO A 84 23.46 -29.23 -20.43
CA PRO A 84 24.84 -29.42 -19.96
C PRO A 84 25.21 -30.91 -19.92
N LYS A 85 26.39 -31.25 -20.43
CA LYS A 85 26.92 -32.61 -20.40
C LYS A 85 27.57 -32.90 -19.05
N ILE A 86 26.87 -33.63 -18.18
CA ILE A 86 27.35 -33.96 -16.84
C ILE A 86 28.21 -35.23 -16.84
N VAL A 87 27.79 -36.25 -17.58
CA VAL A 87 28.45 -37.57 -17.67
C VAL A 87 28.38 -38.15 -19.08
N GLU A 88 29.28 -39.09 -19.37
CA GLU A 88 29.25 -39.97 -20.55
C GLU A 88 28.92 -41.40 -20.13
N GLY A 89 28.19 -42.14 -20.98
CA GLY A 89 27.72 -43.48 -20.64
C GLY A 89 26.71 -44.08 -21.61
N GLU A 90 26.33 -45.33 -21.35
CA GLU A 90 25.30 -46.06 -22.10
C GLU A 90 23.92 -45.73 -21.51
N LYS A 91 22.91 -45.59 -22.39
CA LYS A 91 21.54 -45.25 -22.01
C LYS A 91 20.56 -46.34 -22.44
N ASP A 92 19.48 -46.49 -21.70
CA ASP A 92 18.35 -47.33 -22.08
C ASP A 92 17.41 -46.65 -23.10
N LYS A 93 16.33 -47.35 -23.48
CA LYS A 93 15.31 -46.86 -24.43
C LYS A 93 14.50 -45.67 -23.89
N GLU A 94 14.53 -45.43 -22.58
CA GLU A 94 13.85 -44.33 -21.90
C GLU A 94 14.79 -43.12 -21.69
N GLY A 95 16.06 -43.26 -22.10
CA GLY A 95 17.07 -42.22 -22.05
C GLY A 95 17.80 -42.11 -20.70
N LYS A 96 17.59 -43.06 -19.76
CA LYS A 96 18.31 -43.11 -18.48
C LYS A 96 19.67 -43.77 -18.66
N TYR A 97 20.68 -43.27 -17.96
CA TYR A 97 22.00 -43.90 -17.94
C TYR A 97 21.93 -45.23 -17.18
N THR A 98 22.31 -46.32 -17.85
CA THR A 98 22.45 -47.67 -17.27
C THR A 98 23.90 -48.02 -16.95
N LYS A 99 24.86 -47.28 -17.52
CA LYS A 99 26.29 -47.37 -17.23
C LYS A 99 26.94 -46.02 -17.46
N VAL A 100 27.70 -45.53 -16.49
CA VAL A 100 28.45 -44.27 -16.60
C VAL A 100 29.92 -44.60 -16.85
N THR A 101 30.49 -44.12 -17.95
CA THR A 101 31.89 -44.35 -18.31
C THR A 101 32.80 -43.22 -17.82
N LYS A 102 32.26 -42.00 -17.68
CA LYS A 102 33.04 -40.82 -17.27
C LYS A 102 32.16 -39.73 -16.65
N VAL A 103 32.64 -39.09 -15.59
CA VAL A 103 32.08 -37.84 -15.05
C VAL A 103 32.86 -36.65 -15.61
N LEU A 104 32.16 -35.66 -16.16
CA LEU A 104 32.77 -34.53 -16.87
C LEU A 104 32.95 -33.28 -15.99
N ILE A 105 32.14 -33.12 -14.94
CA ILE A 105 32.13 -31.94 -14.07
C ILE A 105 32.69 -32.30 -12.68
N HIS A 106 33.60 -31.48 -12.17
CA HIS A 106 34.27 -31.71 -10.89
C HIS A 106 34.04 -30.56 -9.91
N ASN A 107 34.08 -30.88 -8.62
CA ASN A 107 34.13 -29.91 -7.53
C ASN A 107 35.51 -29.23 -7.44
N LYS A 108 35.58 -28.12 -6.70
CA LYS A 108 36.82 -27.37 -6.43
C LYS A 108 37.92 -28.20 -5.77
N ASP A 109 37.56 -29.23 -5.00
CA ASP A 109 38.49 -30.17 -4.37
C ASP A 109 38.96 -31.29 -5.31
N GLY A 110 38.46 -31.32 -6.55
CA GLY A 110 38.77 -32.34 -7.55
C GLY A 110 37.88 -33.58 -7.51
N SER A 111 36.95 -33.69 -6.55
CA SER A 111 35.99 -34.80 -6.50
C SER A 111 34.96 -34.71 -7.65
N PRO A 112 34.48 -35.84 -8.20
CA PRO A 112 33.42 -35.83 -9.21
C PRO A 112 32.10 -35.31 -8.61
N ILE A 113 31.32 -34.54 -9.38
CA ILE A 113 30.06 -33.96 -8.87
C ILE A 113 28.97 -35.02 -8.60
N VAL A 114 29.00 -36.12 -9.34
CA VAL A 114 28.15 -37.29 -9.13
C VAL A 114 29.06 -38.43 -8.71
N ASN A 115 28.85 -38.97 -7.51
CA ASN A 115 29.59 -40.13 -7.01
C ASN A 115 28.95 -41.41 -7.55
N VAL A 116 29.53 -41.99 -8.59
CA VAL A 116 29.05 -43.21 -9.27
C VAL A 116 30.21 -44.15 -9.61
N PRO A 117 30.01 -45.47 -9.51
CA PRO A 117 30.98 -46.43 -10.02
C PRO A 117 31.11 -46.31 -11.53
N LEU A 118 32.35 -46.20 -12.02
CA LEU A 118 32.64 -46.01 -13.44
C LEU A 118 32.81 -47.35 -14.16
N ASN A 119 32.26 -47.45 -15.37
CA ASN A 119 32.29 -48.64 -16.23
C ASN A 119 31.56 -49.87 -15.67
N GLU A 120 30.77 -49.69 -14.61
CA GLU A 120 29.93 -50.73 -14.04
C GLU A 120 28.48 -50.57 -14.53
N GLU A 121 27.84 -51.71 -14.80
CA GLU A 121 26.40 -51.76 -15.09
C GLU A 121 25.63 -51.47 -13.80
N LEU A 122 24.88 -50.36 -13.78
CA LEU A 122 24.07 -49.93 -12.62
C LEU A 122 22.94 -50.94 -12.30
N ASN A 123 22.72 -51.89 -13.20
CA ASN A 123 21.78 -52.99 -13.18
C ASN A 123 22.38 -54.32 -12.67
N LYS A 124 23.53 -54.32 -11.97
CA LYS A 124 24.18 -55.55 -11.43
C LYS A 124 23.98 -55.87 -9.94
N ASP A 125 23.46 -54.96 -9.12
CA ASP A 125 23.29 -55.19 -7.66
C ASP A 125 21.91 -55.79 -7.26
N ASP A 126 21.90 -57.01 -6.71
CA ASP A 126 20.79 -57.98 -6.64
C ASP A 126 19.58 -57.60 -5.74
N THR A 127 19.51 -56.38 -5.20
CA THR A 127 18.44 -56.01 -4.24
C THR A 127 17.64 -54.74 -4.54
N ASP A 128 18.06 -53.83 -5.43
CA ASP A 128 17.19 -52.69 -5.82
C ASP A 128 17.65 -51.89 -7.07
N HIS A 129 17.89 -52.55 -8.20
CA HIS A 129 18.41 -51.92 -9.44
C HIS A 129 17.63 -50.67 -9.91
N ALA A 130 16.30 -50.67 -9.75
CA ALA A 130 15.46 -49.55 -10.16
C ALA A 130 15.76 -48.28 -9.35
N ARG A 131 15.96 -48.42 -8.04
CA ARG A 131 16.29 -47.30 -7.15
C ARG A 131 17.69 -46.74 -7.41
N THR A 132 18.66 -47.60 -7.75
CA THR A 132 20.03 -47.15 -8.09
C THR A 132 20.05 -46.36 -9.40
N ILE A 133 19.38 -46.86 -10.45
CA ILE A 133 19.25 -46.14 -11.73
C ILE A 133 18.52 -44.81 -11.52
N ASP A 134 17.42 -44.80 -10.75
CA ASP A 134 16.67 -43.58 -10.45
C ASP A 134 17.49 -42.58 -9.64
N PHE A 135 18.22 -43.01 -8.61
CA PHE A 135 19.06 -42.14 -7.78
C PHE A 135 20.18 -41.46 -8.59
N VAL A 136 20.87 -42.21 -9.46
CA VAL A 136 21.95 -41.67 -10.31
C VAL A 136 21.39 -40.67 -11.33
N ASN A 137 20.31 -41.04 -12.03
CA ASN A 137 19.70 -40.15 -13.03
C ASN A 137 19.06 -38.91 -12.38
N GLU A 138 18.47 -39.02 -11.19
CA GLU A 138 17.99 -37.86 -10.44
C GLU A 138 19.16 -36.97 -9.97
N SER A 139 20.28 -37.55 -9.52
CA SER A 139 21.48 -36.79 -9.18
C SER A 139 22.02 -35.99 -10.38
N ILE A 140 22.06 -36.61 -11.56
CA ILE A 140 22.45 -35.94 -12.82
C ILE A 140 21.45 -34.82 -13.16
N LYS A 141 20.14 -35.09 -13.09
CA LYS A 141 19.08 -34.09 -13.35
C LYS A 141 19.14 -32.92 -12.37
N VAL A 142 19.51 -33.14 -11.11
CA VAL A 142 19.69 -32.05 -10.13
C VAL A 142 20.80 -31.12 -10.57
N VAL A 143 21.95 -31.65 -11.01
CA VAL A 143 23.06 -30.83 -11.54
C VAL A 143 22.63 -30.11 -12.82
N GLU A 144 21.96 -30.81 -13.73
CA GLU A 144 21.42 -30.26 -14.97
C GLU A 144 20.45 -29.10 -14.71
N LYS A 145 19.45 -29.30 -13.83
CA LYS A 145 18.49 -28.28 -13.42
C LYS A 145 19.17 -27.10 -12.71
N THR A 146 20.26 -27.35 -11.99
CA THR A 146 21.05 -26.32 -11.30
C THR A 146 21.74 -25.41 -12.31
N ILE A 147 22.40 -25.96 -13.33
CA ILE A 147 23.00 -25.18 -14.42
C ILE A 147 21.92 -24.50 -15.26
N LYS A 148 20.81 -25.20 -15.57
CA LYS A 148 19.68 -24.64 -16.33
C LYS A 148 19.08 -23.42 -15.66
N SER A 149 18.99 -23.43 -14.34
CA SER A 149 18.42 -22.35 -13.56
C SER A 149 19.26 -21.07 -13.51
N LEU A 150 20.46 -21.08 -14.10
CA LEU A 150 21.20 -19.85 -14.34
C LEU A 150 20.48 -19.01 -15.43
N VAL A 151 19.98 -19.64 -16.48
CA VAL A 151 19.30 -18.93 -17.59
C VAL A 151 17.83 -18.65 -17.26
N VAL A 152 17.40 -17.42 -17.53
CA VAL A 152 16.00 -16.98 -17.36
C VAL A 152 15.20 -17.40 -18.58
N ASP A 153 14.24 -18.31 -18.41
CA ASP A 153 13.27 -18.66 -19.44
C ASP A 153 11.91 -17.97 -19.23
N LYS A 154 11.63 -17.54 -18.00
CA LYS A 154 10.40 -16.86 -17.58
C LYS A 154 10.71 -15.68 -16.67
N TYR A 155 10.05 -14.55 -16.90
CA TYR A 155 10.22 -13.31 -16.13
C TYR A 155 8.87 -12.69 -15.75
N THR A 156 8.88 -11.86 -14.72
CA THR A 156 7.77 -10.97 -14.35
C THR A 156 8.36 -9.63 -13.90
N ILE A 157 7.93 -8.56 -14.54
CA ILE A 157 8.22 -7.18 -14.18
C ILE A 157 6.93 -6.62 -13.63
N ASN A 158 6.86 -6.41 -12.32
CA ASN A 158 5.67 -5.86 -11.67
C ASN A 158 5.45 -4.41 -12.11
N GLY A 159 4.20 -4.06 -12.40
CA GLY A 159 3.74 -2.74 -12.80
C GLY A 159 2.83 -2.08 -11.76
N TRP A 160 2.21 -0.95 -12.14
CA TRP A 160 1.20 -0.28 -11.31
C TRP A 160 -0.15 -1.03 -11.26
N ASP A 161 -0.40 -1.90 -12.24
CA ASP A 161 -1.62 -2.69 -12.42
C ASP A 161 -1.60 -3.95 -11.55
N LYS A 162 -2.29 -3.86 -10.43
CA LYS A 162 -2.64 -5.01 -9.61
C LYS A 162 -3.92 -5.66 -10.15
N ASN A 163 -4.24 -6.85 -9.64
CA ASN A 163 -5.47 -7.56 -10.03
C ASN A 163 -6.77 -6.81 -9.66
N ASP A 164 -6.70 -5.83 -8.75
CA ASP A 164 -7.81 -4.97 -8.31
C ASP A 164 -7.77 -3.57 -8.95
N THR A 165 -6.83 -3.33 -9.86
CA THR A 165 -6.72 -2.08 -10.61
C THR A 165 -7.91 -1.87 -11.54
N ARG A 166 -8.52 -0.68 -11.46
CA ARG A 166 -9.72 -0.30 -12.19
C ARG A 166 -9.49 0.98 -12.97
N LEU A 167 -9.52 0.88 -14.30
CA LEU A 167 -9.38 2.01 -15.22
C LEU A 167 -10.71 2.68 -15.61
N SER A 168 -11.83 2.00 -15.40
CA SER A 168 -13.15 2.48 -15.84
C SER A 168 -13.66 3.64 -14.97
N LEU A 169 -14.44 4.53 -15.58
CA LEU A 169 -15.19 5.60 -14.92
C LEU A 169 -16.62 5.18 -14.54
N ASP A 170 -17.08 4.02 -15.01
CA ASP A 170 -18.45 3.57 -14.76
C ASP A 170 -18.68 3.31 -13.25
N ALA A 171 -19.93 3.32 -12.80
CA ALA A 171 -20.24 2.79 -11.47
C ALA A 171 -20.20 1.26 -11.50
N LYS A 172 -19.57 0.61 -10.51
CA LYS A 172 -19.52 -0.86 -10.40
C LYS A 172 -19.56 -1.33 -8.95
N ILE A 173 -20.22 -2.45 -8.69
CA ILE A 173 -20.15 -3.14 -7.40
C ILE A 173 -19.29 -4.39 -7.57
N ASP A 174 -18.24 -4.51 -6.75
CA ASP A 174 -17.39 -5.70 -6.71
C ASP A 174 -17.61 -6.47 -5.40
N ILE A 175 -18.07 -7.72 -5.49
CA ILE A 175 -18.19 -8.62 -4.35
C ILE A 175 -16.81 -9.21 -4.05
N ASN A 176 -16.07 -8.62 -3.12
CA ASN A 176 -14.71 -9.01 -2.78
C ASN A 176 -14.30 -8.60 -1.35
N TYR A 177 -13.15 -9.12 -0.90
CA TYR A 177 -12.48 -8.71 0.34
C TYR A 177 -11.00 -8.39 0.08
N PRO A 178 -10.66 -7.19 -0.42
CA PRO A 178 -9.30 -6.87 -0.87
C PRO A 178 -8.24 -7.04 0.23
N THR A 179 -8.59 -6.69 1.47
CA THR A 179 -7.72 -6.82 2.64
C THR A 179 -7.22 -8.25 2.88
N LEU A 180 -7.99 -9.28 2.47
CA LEU A 180 -7.49 -10.66 2.55
C LEU A 180 -6.36 -10.91 1.56
N LYS A 181 -6.47 -10.39 0.34
CA LYS A 181 -5.40 -10.50 -0.67
C LYS A 181 -4.13 -9.78 -0.19
N GLU A 182 -4.28 -8.61 0.44
CA GLU A 182 -3.16 -7.86 1.02
C GLU A 182 -2.46 -8.62 2.15
N ILE A 183 -3.22 -9.23 3.07
CA ILE A 183 -2.67 -9.94 4.23
C ILE A 183 -2.09 -11.31 3.86
N PHE A 184 -2.79 -12.09 3.05
CA PHE A 184 -2.45 -13.49 2.80
C PHE A 184 -1.67 -13.72 1.49
N GLY A 185 -1.61 -12.71 0.60
CA GLY A 185 -0.82 -12.74 -0.63
C GLY A 185 -1.04 -14.01 -1.44
N SER A 186 0.06 -14.69 -1.81
CA SER A 186 0.05 -15.90 -2.64
C SER A 186 -0.59 -17.13 -1.99
N ARG A 187 -1.00 -17.07 -0.72
CA ARG A 187 -1.77 -18.16 -0.08
C ARG A 187 -3.23 -18.19 -0.55
N LEU A 188 -3.71 -17.10 -1.14
CA LEU A 188 -5.04 -17.02 -1.72
C LEU A 188 -4.99 -17.34 -3.22
N PRO A 189 -5.89 -18.20 -3.73
CA PRO A 189 -6.11 -18.35 -5.17
C PRO A 189 -6.49 -17.01 -5.81
N GLY A 190 -6.09 -16.79 -7.06
CA GLY A 190 -6.45 -15.57 -7.80
C GLY A 190 -7.97 -15.41 -7.93
N GLU A 191 -8.66 -16.54 -7.98
CA GLU A 191 -10.10 -16.72 -8.19
C GLU A 191 -10.94 -16.57 -6.92
N VAL A 192 -10.37 -16.21 -5.77
CA VAL A 192 -11.10 -16.11 -4.49
C VAL A 192 -12.34 -15.19 -4.54
N ASN A 193 -12.34 -14.21 -5.44
CA ASN A 193 -13.50 -13.35 -5.65
C ASN A 193 -14.73 -14.13 -6.15
N GLU A 194 -14.54 -15.20 -6.94
CA GLU A 194 -15.63 -16.05 -7.43
C GLU A 194 -16.30 -16.82 -6.30
N MET A 195 -15.55 -17.21 -5.27
CA MET A 195 -16.14 -17.78 -4.06
C MET A 195 -17.08 -16.78 -3.39
N PHE A 196 -16.63 -15.53 -3.16
CA PHE A 196 -17.47 -14.50 -2.54
C PHE A 196 -18.74 -14.21 -3.36
N LYS A 197 -18.61 -14.08 -4.69
CA LYS A 197 -19.75 -13.92 -5.60
C LYS A 197 -20.73 -15.07 -5.50
N LYS A 198 -20.27 -16.33 -5.52
CA LYS A 198 -21.15 -17.51 -5.41
C LYS A 198 -21.84 -17.56 -4.05
N ILE A 199 -21.13 -17.32 -2.96
CA ILE A 199 -21.71 -17.30 -1.61
C ILE A 199 -22.85 -16.28 -1.55
N TYR A 200 -22.59 -15.04 -1.99
CA TYR A 200 -23.57 -13.97 -1.92
C TYR A 200 -24.72 -14.14 -2.93
N GLY A 201 -24.42 -14.56 -4.16
CA GLY A 201 -25.41 -14.87 -5.19
C GLY A 201 -26.40 -15.97 -4.76
N ASN A 202 -25.92 -17.03 -4.10
CA ASN A 202 -26.82 -18.04 -3.53
C ASN A 202 -27.73 -17.45 -2.44
N TYR A 203 -27.19 -16.63 -1.55
CA TYR A 203 -27.94 -15.94 -0.50
C TYR A 203 -29.01 -14.97 -1.03
N VAL A 204 -28.84 -14.43 -2.23
CA VAL A 204 -29.85 -13.57 -2.89
C VAL A 204 -30.84 -14.39 -3.72
N SER A 205 -30.35 -15.41 -4.44
CA SER A 205 -31.16 -16.19 -5.38
C SER A 205 -32.33 -16.94 -4.72
N ASN A 206 -32.21 -17.33 -3.45
CA ASN A 206 -33.23 -18.11 -2.75
C ASN A 206 -34.43 -17.27 -2.24
N ARG A 207 -34.34 -15.93 -2.29
CA ARG A 207 -35.32 -14.98 -1.75
C ARG A 207 -36.51 -14.80 -2.68
N ASP A 208 -37.72 -14.69 -2.12
CA ASP A 208 -38.93 -14.24 -2.79
C ASP A 208 -39.47 -12.96 -2.12
N VAL A 209 -39.16 -11.79 -2.71
CA VAL A 209 -39.63 -10.48 -2.23
C VAL A 209 -41.16 -10.31 -2.25
N GLU A 210 -41.88 -11.02 -3.12
CA GLU A 210 -43.34 -10.90 -3.23
C GLU A 210 -44.06 -11.60 -2.08
N LYS A 211 -43.41 -12.62 -1.49
CA LYS A 211 -43.98 -13.46 -0.44
C LYS A 211 -43.23 -13.35 0.90
N GLY A 212 -42.09 -12.67 0.94
CA GLY A 212 -41.23 -12.62 2.12
C GLY A 212 -40.78 -14.02 2.56
N SER A 213 -40.60 -14.93 1.62
CA SER A 213 -40.30 -16.33 1.87
C SER A 213 -39.26 -16.84 0.87
N TYR A 214 -39.02 -18.15 0.85
CA TYR A 214 -38.14 -18.76 -0.14
C TYR A 214 -38.86 -18.87 -1.48
N LYS A 215 -38.14 -18.67 -2.59
CA LYS A 215 -38.65 -19.09 -3.92
C LYS A 215 -38.91 -20.59 -3.88
N SER A 216 -40.17 -20.98 -4.08
CA SER A 216 -40.62 -22.38 -4.04
C SER A 216 -40.87 -22.89 -5.46
N ASN A 217 -40.27 -24.02 -5.80
CA ASN A 217 -40.69 -24.91 -6.88
C ASN A 217 -41.43 -26.15 -6.33
N GLY A 218 -42.10 -26.05 -5.17
CA GLY A 218 -42.71 -27.19 -4.45
C GLY A 218 -42.02 -27.50 -3.11
N THR A 219 -41.91 -28.78 -2.74
CA THR A 219 -41.41 -29.27 -1.43
C THR A 219 -39.90 -29.08 -1.17
N ASN A 220 -39.12 -28.63 -2.14
CA ASN A 220 -37.68 -28.46 -2.01
C ASN A 220 -37.29 -26.99 -1.83
N SER A 221 -37.10 -26.57 -0.58
CA SER A 221 -36.48 -25.29 -0.26
C SER A 221 -34.99 -25.25 -0.64
N ALA A 222 -34.49 -24.06 -0.98
CA ALA A 222 -33.07 -23.85 -1.29
C ALA A 222 -32.19 -24.35 -0.14
N LYS A 223 -31.20 -25.17 -0.48
CA LYS A 223 -30.31 -25.82 0.48
C LYS A 223 -29.00 -25.06 0.63
N VAL A 224 -28.37 -25.20 1.79
CA VAL A 224 -27.04 -24.65 2.09
C VAL A 224 -26.02 -25.22 1.10
N LYS A 225 -25.19 -24.34 0.53
CA LYS A 225 -24.06 -24.71 -0.34
C LYS A 225 -22.73 -24.34 0.30
N TYR A 226 -21.66 -25.04 -0.08
CA TYR A 226 -20.32 -24.85 0.46
C TYR A 226 -19.29 -24.71 -0.66
N TYR A 227 -18.48 -23.66 -0.61
CA TYR A 227 -17.50 -23.34 -1.64
C TYR A 227 -16.06 -23.43 -1.12
N ASN A 228 -15.15 -23.92 -1.96
CA ASN A 228 -13.72 -23.79 -1.75
C ASN A 228 -13.24 -22.37 -2.09
N LEU A 229 -11.99 -22.04 -1.72
CA LEU A 229 -11.39 -20.72 -1.99
C LEU A 229 -11.24 -20.40 -3.48
N ASP A 230 -11.27 -21.39 -4.38
CA ASP A 230 -11.26 -21.19 -5.84
C ASP A 230 -12.69 -21.02 -6.41
N GLY A 231 -13.71 -21.02 -5.54
CA GLY A 231 -15.12 -20.94 -5.92
C GLY A 231 -15.72 -22.26 -6.41
N SER A 232 -15.00 -23.38 -6.41
CA SER A 232 -15.59 -24.69 -6.69
C SER A 232 -16.53 -25.11 -5.55
N GLU A 233 -17.69 -25.67 -5.89
CA GLU A 233 -18.61 -26.23 -4.89
C GLU A 233 -18.03 -27.55 -4.38
N THR A 234 -18.06 -27.78 -3.06
CA THR A 234 -17.54 -29.00 -2.44
C THR A 234 -18.63 -29.75 -1.70
N THR A 235 -18.52 -31.08 -1.72
CA THR A 235 -19.39 -32.01 -0.97
C THR A 235 -18.76 -32.46 0.35
N ALA A 236 -17.55 -32.00 0.68
CA ALA A 236 -16.86 -32.39 1.89
C ALA A 236 -17.61 -31.91 3.15
N ASN A 237 -18.07 -32.88 3.96
CA ASN A 237 -18.81 -32.75 5.23
C ASN A 237 -20.22 -32.13 5.14
N GLU A 238 -21.21 -33.03 5.10
CA GLU A 238 -22.62 -32.78 4.78
C GLU A 238 -23.52 -32.29 5.94
N LYS A 239 -22.97 -31.88 7.09
CA LYS A 239 -23.78 -31.63 8.30
C LYS A 239 -24.95 -30.68 8.05
N TYR A 240 -24.75 -29.67 7.19
CA TYR A 240 -25.77 -28.67 6.87
C TYR A 240 -26.26 -28.71 5.42
N LYS A 241 -25.78 -29.64 4.58
CA LYS A 241 -26.15 -29.72 3.15
C LYS A 241 -27.65 -29.93 2.92
N ASN A 242 -28.33 -30.62 3.84
CA ASN A 242 -29.78 -30.85 3.77
C ASN A 242 -30.59 -29.76 4.50
N GLN A 243 -29.92 -28.85 5.22
CA GLN A 243 -30.57 -27.72 5.87
C GLN A 243 -30.94 -26.65 4.85
N GLN A 244 -31.98 -25.90 5.21
CA GLN A 244 -32.43 -24.77 4.43
C GLN A 244 -31.39 -23.65 4.50
N SER A 245 -31.09 -23.07 3.34
CA SER A 245 -30.22 -21.90 3.21
C SER A 245 -30.80 -20.71 3.98
N SER A 246 -29.97 -19.73 4.33
CA SER A 246 -30.38 -18.57 5.10
C SER A 246 -31.33 -17.65 4.34
N LEU A 247 -32.33 -17.07 5.02
CA LEU A 247 -33.31 -16.14 4.44
C LEU A 247 -33.36 -14.84 5.22
N ILE A 248 -33.09 -13.73 4.51
CA ILE A 248 -33.07 -12.40 5.11
C ILE A 248 -34.43 -11.96 5.69
N TYR A 249 -35.52 -12.51 5.16
CA TYR A 249 -36.89 -12.17 5.56
C TYR A 249 -37.34 -12.91 6.82
N ALA A 250 -37.88 -12.14 7.76
CA ALA A 250 -38.72 -12.58 8.85
C ALA A 250 -40.18 -12.29 8.46
N ASN A 251 -40.97 -13.32 8.18
CA ASN A 251 -42.35 -13.16 7.76
C ASN A 251 -43.31 -13.77 8.80
N PRO A 252 -44.08 -12.95 9.53
CA PRO A 252 -44.96 -13.44 10.59
C PRO A 252 -46.14 -14.28 10.08
N LYS A 253 -46.47 -14.19 8.79
CA LYS A 253 -47.52 -15.02 8.16
C LYS A 253 -47.07 -16.47 7.95
N ASN A 254 -45.77 -16.75 7.95
CA ASN A 254 -45.23 -18.11 7.79
C ASN A 254 -45.26 -18.93 9.09
N SER A 255 -45.50 -18.31 10.24
CA SER A 255 -45.31 -18.90 11.57
C SER A 255 -46.48 -19.77 12.07
N ASN A 256 -47.41 -20.21 11.20
CA ASN A 256 -48.63 -20.97 11.54
C ASN A 256 -49.38 -20.41 12.75
N THR A 257 -49.81 -19.16 12.67
CA THR A 257 -50.68 -18.57 13.69
C THR A 257 -52.07 -18.39 13.12
N ASP A 258 -52.98 -19.24 13.56
CA ASP A 258 -54.40 -19.20 13.27
C ASP A 258 -54.97 -17.80 13.59
N SER A 259 -55.21 -17.01 12.56
CA SER A 259 -56.30 -16.05 12.60
C SER A 259 -56.98 -16.06 11.24
N ASN A 260 -58.25 -16.45 11.24
CA ASN A 260 -59.05 -16.73 10.04
C ASN A 260 -59.35 -15.49 9.18
N ASN A 261 -58.70 -14.34 9.43
CA ASN A 261 -58.95 -13.05 8.77
C ASN A 261 -57.72 -12.45 8.07
N GLY A 262 -56.55 -13.11 8.09
CA GLY A 262 -55.35 -12.65 7.37
C GLY A 262 -54.58 -11.47 7.98
N GLN A 263 -54.99 -10.97 9.15
CA GLN A 263 -54.27 -9.94 9.93
C GLN A 263 -53.18 -10.54 10.82
N VAL A 264 -52.06 -9.83 10.99
CA VAL A 264 -50.96 -10.26 11.87
C VAL A 264 -51.26 -9.82 13.31
N SER A 265 -51.39 -10.76 14.25
CA SER A 265 -51.57 -10.45 15.67
C SER A 265 -50.25 -10.03 16.35
N PHE A 266 -50.33 -9.38 17.53
CA PHE A 266 -49.13 -9.07 18.32
C PHE A 266 -48.36 -10.33 18.70
N ASP A 267 -49.04 -11.41 19.07
CA ASP A 267 -48.43 -12.69 19.43
C ASP A 267 -47.57 -13.21 18.25
N SER A 268 -48.13 -13.21 17.03
CA SER A 268 -47.44 -13.67 15.81
C SER A 268 -46.27 -12.79 15.43
N LEU A 269 -46.46 -11.47 15.48
CA LEU A 269 -45.43 -10.48 15.16
C LEU A 269 -44.27 -10.59 16.14
N LEU A 270 -44.54 -10.55 17.44
CA LEU A 270 -43.52 -10.59 18.47
C LEU A 270 -42.81 -11.95 18.48
N LYS A 271 -43.54 -13.07 18.34
CA LYS A 271 -42.90 -14.38 18.14
C LYS A 271 -41.94 -14.36 16.97
N THR A 272 -42.35 -13.80 15.85
CA THR A 272 -41.47 -13.67 14.69
C THR A 272 -40.28 -12.79 15.01
N LEU A 273 -40.46 -11.61 15.60
CA LEU A 273 -39.38 -10.70 15.94
C LEU A 273 -38.38 -11.30 16.94
N PHE A 274 -38.82 -12.04 17.96
CA PHE A 274 -37.95 -12.69 18.95
C PHE A 274 -37.29 -13.97 18.42
N THR A 275 -37.87 -14.65 17.42
CA THR A 275 -37.32 -15.90 16.84
C THR A 275 -36.62 -15.71 15.49
N ALA A 276 -36.80 -14.55 14.85
CA ALA A 276 -36.25 -14.23 13.53
C ALA A 276 -34.73 -14.15 13.61
N GLY A 277 -34.11 -15.22 13.15
CA GLY A 277 -32.67 -15.41 13.23
C GLY A 277 -32.19 -16.33 14.35
N THR A 278 -33.09 -16.93 15.12
CA THR A 278 -32.79 -18.05 16.02
C THR A 278 -33.45 -19.30 15.44
N THR A 279 -32.93 -19.85 14.34
CA THR A 279 -33.23 -21.25 14.06
C THR A 279 -32.61 -22.07 15.18
N ALA A 280 -33.31 -23.12 15.65
CA ALA A 280 -33.00 -23.82 16.90
C ALA A 280 -31.57 -24.43 17.00
N ASN A 281 -30.71 -24.28 15.99
CA ASN A 281 -29.38 -24.87 15.89
C ASN A 281 -28.28 -23.93 15.32
N ASN A 282 -28.43 -22.60 15.32
CA ASN A 282 -27.40 -21.72 14.73
C ASN A 282 -27.05 -20.46 15.58
N PRO A 283 -25.86 -20.40 16.21
CA PRO A 283 -25.41 -19.24 16.97
C PRO A 283 -24.94 -18.05 16.11
N THR A 284 -24.74 -18.22 14.80
CA THR A 284 -24.13 -17.21 13.89
C THR A 284 -25.04 -16.82 12.73
N ASN A 285 -26.31 -17.23 12.80
CA ASN A 285 -27.41 -17.00 11.86
C ASN A 285 -27.08 -16.11 10.64
N ALA A 286 -26.78 -16.77 9.53
CA ALA A 286 -26.17 -16.25 8.31
C ALA A 286 -26.97 -15.14 7.56
N GLY A 287 -27.13 -14.00 8.23
CA GLY A 287 -27.93 -12.87 7.77
C GLY A 287 -29.44 -13.11 7.82
N SER A 288 -29.95 -14.17 8.46
CA SER A 288 -31.40 -14.44 8.42
C SER A 288 -32.19 -13.49 9.29
N GLY A 289 -33.40 -13.13 8.85
CA GLY A 289 -34.34 -12.32 9.64
C GLY A 289 -33.84 -10.90 9.95
N GLN A 290 -33.11 -10.27 9.04
CA GLN A 290 -32.73 -8.84 9.14
C GLN A 290 -33.80 -7.90 8.55
N VAL A 291 -34.73 -8.43 7.76
CA VAL A 291 -35.86 -7.68 7.19
C VAL A 291 -37.17 -8.29 7.68
N LEU A 292 -37.98 -7.54 8.42
CA LEU A 292 -39.36 -7.91 8.74
C LEU A 292 -40.23 -7.62 7.52
N TRP A 293 -40.81 -8.67 6.96
CA TRP A 293 -41.68 -8.58 5.79
C TRP A 293 -43.16 -8.62 6.23
N MET A 294 -43.92 -7.56 5.96
CA MET A 294 -45.37 -7.51 6.20
C MET A 294 -46.17 -7.56 4.88
N GLY A 295 -45.55 -7.10 3.80
CA GLY A 295 -46.03 -7.12 2.42
C GLY A 295 -44.93 -6.65 1.49
N LYS A 296 -45.11 -6.82 0.18
CA LYS A 296 -44.16 -6.39 -0.86
C LYS A 296 -43.71 -4.93 -0.67
N ASP A 297 -44.66 -4.04 -0.35
CA ASP A 297 -44.40 -2.61 -0.17
C ASP A 297 -44.28 -2.19 1.31
N LYS A 298 -44.35 -3.15 2.25
CA LYS A 298 -44.25 -2.92 3.70
C LYS A 298 -43.18 -3.85 4.28
N MET A 299 -41.92 -3.47 4.10
CA MET A 299 -40.76 -4.16 4.67
C MET A 299 -40.00 -3.23 5.63
N TYR A 300 -39.54 -3.76 6.75
CA TYR A 300 -38.87 -3.00 7.81
C TYR A 300 -37.52 -3.62 8.15
N MET A 301 -36.53 -2.80 8.44
CA MET A 301 -35.21 -3.22 8.93
C MET A 301 -34.82 -2.40 10.17
N PRO A 302 -33.88 -2.88 11.01
CA PRO A 302 -33.36 -2.08 12.11
C PRO A 302 -32.93 -0.69 11.65
N ASN A 303 -33.30 0.33 12.43
CA ASN A 303 -33.07 1.72 12.04
C ASN A 303 -31.56 2.05 11.97
N VAL A 304 -31.04 2.19 10.76
CA VAL A 304 -29.61 2.41 10.49
C VAL A 304 -29.00 3.69 11.11
N LYS A 305 -29.82 4.58 11.68
CA LYS A 305 -29.32 5.73 12.48
C LYS A 305 -28.96 5.36 13.92
N LEU A 306 -29.42 4.23 14.42
CA LEU A 306 -29.20 3.80 15.80
C LEU A 306 -27.99 2.87 15.85
N GLN A 307 -27.05 3.16 16.74
CA GLN A 307 -25.89 2.28 16.96
C GLN A 307 -26.32 0.88 17.43
N ASP A 308 -27.44 0.81 18.17
CA ASP A 308 -28.03 -0.45 18.63
C ASP A 308 -28.52 -1.35 17.50
N SER A 309 -28.67 -0.85 16.27
CA SER A 309 -28.98 -1.66 15.09
C SER A 309 -27.80 -2.51 14.62
N TYR A 310 -26.59 -2.22 15.09
CA TYR A 310 -25.38 -2.92 14.69
C TYR A 310 -24.78 -3.71 15.85
N THR A 311 -24.07 -4.78 15.51
CA THR A 311 -23.23 -5.53 16.46
C THR A 311 -21.90 -5.85 15.80
N ASP A 312 -20.86 -6.00 16.62
CA ASP A 312 -19.58 -6.47 16.14
C ASP A 312 -19.71 -7.92 15.67
N LEU A 313 -18.79 -8.34 14.80
CA LEU A 313 -18.71 -9.75 14.40
C LEU A 313 -18.45 -10.61 15.65
N TYR A 314 -19.17 -11.73 15.78
CA TYR A 314 -19.07 -12.61 16.94
C TYR A 314 -17.63 -13.05 17.23
N PHE A 315 -16.81 -13.30 16.20
CA PHE A 315 -15.40 -13.66 16.36
C PHE A 315 -14.54 -12.49 16.84
N LEU A 316 -14.85 -11.23 16.48
CA LEU A 316 -14.10 -10.06 16.92
C LEU A 316 -14.27 -9.78 18.42
N SER A 317 -15.41 -10.15 19.01
CA SER A 317 -15.66 -9.95 20.44
C SER A 317 -14.63 -10.65 21.35
N LYS A 318 -13.86 -11.61 20.81
CA LYS A 318 -12.80 -12.36 21.48
C LYS A 318 -11.39 -11.97 21.03
N LEU A 319 -11.26 -11.08 20.05
CA LEU A 319 -9.97 -10.63 19.51
C LEU A 319 -9.62 -9.22 20.02
N PRO A 320 -8.32 -8.87 20.12
CA PRO A 320 -7.91 -7.49 20.39
C PRO A 320 -8.46 -6.50 19.35
N LYS A 321 -8.82 -5.29 19.77
CA LYS A 321 -9.41 -4.25 18.89
C LYS A 321 -8.55 -3.89 17.68
N GLU A 322 -7.24 -4.11 17.74
CA GLU A 322 -6.31 -3.88 16.63
C GLU A 322 -6.63 -4.74 15.41
N TYR A 323 -7.19 -5.94 15.62
CA TYR A 323 -7.58 -6.86 14.54
C TYR A 323 -8.74 -6.31 13.70
N GLU A 324 -9.62 -5.49 14.28
CA GLU A 324 -10.69 -4.82 13.53
C GLU A 324 -10.10 -3.92 12.44
N LYS A 325 -9.02 -3.18 12.76
CA LYS A 325 -8.32 -2.32 11.81
C LYS A 325 -7.51 -3.12 10.79
N ILE A 326 -6.77 -4.13 11.24
CA ILE A 326 -5.92 -4.96 10.37
C ILE A 326 -6.77 -5.63 9.30
N PHE A 327 -7.87 -6.26 9.70
CA PHE A 327 -8.74 -6.97 8.76
C PHE A 327 -9.76 -6.07 8.08
N ASN A 328 -9.83 -4.78 8.43
CA ASN A 328 -10.88 -3.87 7.97
C ASN A 328 -12.29 -4.46 8.19
N ALA A 329 -12.46 -5.13 9.33
CA ALA A 329 -13.65 -5.86 9.65
C ALA A 329 -14.80 -4.89 9.97
N LYS A 330 -16.00 -5.18 9.46
CA LYS A 330 -17.16 -4.30 9.59
C LYS A 330 -18.17 -4.87 10.56
N LYS A 331 -18.99 -3.99 11.15
CA LYS A 331 -20.14 -4.41 11.95
C LYS A 331 -21.15 -5.16 11.09
N VAL A 332 -22.03 -5.91 11.73
CA VAL A 332 -23.18 -6.55 11.09
C VAL A 332 -24.46 -5.90 11.58
N LEU A 333 -25.46 -5.81 10.69
CA LEU A 333 -26.81 -5.42 11.07
C LEU A 333 -27.42 -6.52 11.96
N LYS A 334 -27.93 -6.16 13.14
CA LYS A 334 -28.55 -7.14 14.04
C LYS A 334 -29.76 -7.80 13.38
N TRP A 335 -29.93 -9.09 13.63
CA TRP A 335 -31.16 -9.80 13.30
C TRP A 335 -32.29 -9.29 14.19
N MET A 336 -33.54 -9.45 13.74
CA MET A 336 -34.70 -9.00 14.51
C MET A 336 -34.72 -9.61 15.93
N SER A 337 -34.29 -10.87 16.09
CA SER A 337 -34.22 -11.55 17.40
C SER A 337 -33.21 -10.95 18.38
N ALA A 338 -32.13 -10.35 17.88
CA ALA A 338 -31.12 -9.68 18.70
C ALA A 338 -31.44 -8.19 18.89
N TYR A 339 -32.16 -7.58 17.94
CA TYR A 339 -32.50 -6.18 17.96
C TYR A 339 -33.74 -5.89 18.82
N THR A 340 -34.81 -6.67 18.68
CA THR A 340 -36.09 -6.49 19.39
C THR A 340 -35.95 -6.46 20.92
N PRO A 341 -35.15 -7.32 21.57
CA PRO A 341 -34.97 -7.29 23.03
C PRO A 341 -34.38 -5.98 23.57
N THR A 342 -33.75 -5.15 22.73
CA THR A 342 -33.21 -3.86 23.15
C THR A 342 -34.30 -2.79 23.33
N PHE A 343 -35.50 -2.99 22.74
CA PHE A 343 -36.61 -2.04 22.81
C PHE A 343 -37.80 -2.55 23.61
N ILE A 344 -38.06 -3.86 23.61
CA ILE A 344 -39.27 -4.45 24.19
C ILE A 344 -38.96 -5.16 25.51
N SER A 345 -39.89 -5.07 26.47
CA SER A 345 -39.78 -5.67 27.81
C SER A 345 -39.40 -7.14 27.75
N ASN A 346 -38.37 -7.53 28.49
CA ASN A 346 -37.97 -8.94 28.65
C ASN A 346 -37.15 -9.07 29.94
N LYS A 347 -36.80 -10.30 30.33
CA LYS A 347 -36.12 -10.54 31.62
C LYS A 347 -34.75 -9.84 31.72
N LEU A 348 -34.09 -9.61 30.59
CA LEU A 348 -32.74 -9.04 30.50
C LEU A 348 -32.72 -7.52 30.26
N ASN A 349 -33.83 -6.95 29.78
CA ASN A 349 -33.96 -5.51 29.56
C ASN A 349 -34.79 -4.86 30.68
N GLN A 350 -34.09 -4.31 31.68
CA GLN A 350 -34.70 -3.68 32.85
C GLN A 350 -35.30 -2.30 32.56
N ASN A 351 -34.96 -1.66 31.42
CA ASN A 351 -35.47 -0.34 31.03
C ASN A 351 -35.94 -0.35 29.55
N PRO A 352 -36.97 -1.14 29.20
CA PRO A 352 -37.46 -1.22 27.83
C PRO A 352 -38.11 0.09 27.39
N ILE A 353 -38.23 0.30 26.08
CA ILE A 353 -39.02 1.39 25.49
C ILE A 353 -40.51 1.02 25.48
N TRP A 354 -40.83 -0.25 25.19
CA TRP A 354 -42.20 -0.76 25.10
C TRP A 354 -42.43 -1.92 26.07
N ASN A 355 -43.48 -1.82 26.88
CA ASN A 355 -43.95 -2.89 27.75
C ASN A 355 -45.01 -3.74 27.02
N MET A 356 -44.83 -5.06 27.03
CA MET A 356 -45.86 -6.02 26.62
C MET A 356 -46.88 -6.18 27.74
N MET A 357 -48.16 -5.97 27.43
CA MET A 357 -49.25 -6.05 28.41
C MET A 357 -50.17 -7.22 28.10
N ASP A 358 -50.53 -7.98 29.13
CA ASP A 358 -51.57 -9.01 29.02
C ASP A 358 -52.99 -8.39 28.99
N LYS A 359 -54.02 -9.23 28.88
CA LYS A 359 -55.43 -8.78 28.93
C LYS A 359 -55.84 -8.18 30.29
N SER A 360 -55.10 -8.48 31.36
CA SER A 360 -55.35 -7.99 32.72
C SER A 360 -54.62 -6.66 33.01
N GLY A 361 -53.83 -6.14 32.06
CA GLY A 361 -53.05 -4.92 32.22
C GLY A 361 -51.74 -5.11 33.00
N LYS A 362 -51.24 -6.34 33.14
CA LYS A 362 -49.96 -6.64 33.78
C LYS A 362 -48.84 -6.70 32.73
N ILE A 363 -47.65 -6.18 33.10
CA ILE A 363 -46.44 -6.29 32.28
C ILE A 363 -46.03 -7.77 32.20
N MET A 364 -45.88 -8.27 30.97
CA MET A 364 -45.34 -9.57 30.69
C MET A 364 -43.84 -9.49 30.38
N SER A 365 -43.08 -10.43 30.93
CA SER A 365 -41.65 -10.57 30.71
C SER A 365 -41.32 -12.04 30.45
N PHE A 366 -40.52 -12.30 29.42
CA PHE A 366 -40.15 -13.65 28.98
C PHE A 366 -38.63 -13.84 29.07
N ASP A 367 -38.21 -15.08 29.30
CA ASP A 367 -36.80 -15.44 29.50
C ASP A 367 -36.07 -15.72 28.19
N ASN A 368 -36.76 -16.28 27.19
CA ASN A 368 -36.17 -16.72 25.91
C ASN A 368 -37.23 -16.92 24.80
N ALA A 369 -36.75 -16.93 23.54
CA ALA A 369 -37.55 -16.96 22.30
C ALA A 369 -38.44 -18.20 22.09
N THR A 370 -38.34 -19.21 22.96
CA THR A 370 -39.10 -20.46 22.89
C THR A 370 -40.36 -20.47 23.77
N GLN A 371 -40.55 -19.45 24.62
CA GLN A 371 -41.74 -19.33 25.46
C GLN A 371 -42.98 -18.92 24.65
N ASN A 372 -44.15 -19.42 25.06
CA ASN A 372 -45.40 -19.11 24.38
C ASN A 372 -45.78 -17.64 24.63
N LEU A 373 -45.67 -16.81 23.60
CA LEU A 373 -46.02 -15.39 23.60
C LEU A 373 -47.54 -15.16 23.46
N SER A 374 -48.36 -16.21 23.58
CA SER A 374 -49.82 -16.11 23.48
C SER A 374 -50.41 -15.23 24.59
N GLY A 375 -51.31 -14.32 24.23
CA GLY A 375 -52.09 -13.52 25.18
C GLY A 375 -51.64 -12.07 25.36
N ILE A 376 -50.75 -11.57 24.50
CA ILE A 376 -50.38 -10.15 24.44
C ILE A 376 -51.58 -9.38 23.89
N SER A 377 -52.06 -8.39 24.66
CA SER A 377 -53.22 -7.59 24.27
C SER A 377 -52.82 -6.25 23.64
N LYS A 378 -51.71 -5.66 24.09
CA LYS A 378 -51.22 -4.36 23.64
C LYS A 378 -49.75 -4.13 24.00
N LEU A 379 -49.16 -3.12 23.36
CA LEU A 379 -47.87 -2.53 23.74
C LEU A 379 -48.09 -1.15 24.36
N GLU A 380 -47.43 -0.87 25.48
CA GLU A 380 -47.51 0.42 26.20
C GLU A 380 -46.12 1.05 26.31
N LEU A 381 -46.01 2.36 26.03
CA LEU A 381 -44.75 3.09 26.12
C LEU A 381 -44.30 3.16 27.59
N ASN A 382 -43.09 2.67 27.88
CA ASN A 382 -42.47 2.81 29.19
C ASN A 382 -41.80 4.17 29.34
N TYR A 383 -42.60 5.23 29.50
CA TYR A 383 -42.11 6.62 29.59
C TYR A 383 -41.54 6.96 30.99
N SER A 384 -40.55 6.16 31.39
CA SER A 384 -39.81 6.28 32.65
C SER A 384 -38.91 7.51 32.68
N ASN A 385 -38.35 7.85 33.85
CA ASN A 385 -37.41 8.97 33.99
C ASN A 385 -36.17 8.85 33.08
N GLY A 386 -35.71 7.61 32.83
CA GLY A 386 -34.60 7.36 31.91
C GLY A 386 -34.96 7.74 30.46
N LEU A 387 -36.09 7.23 29.96
CA LEU A 387 -36.56 7.53 28.61
C LEU A 387 -36.92 9.02 28.44
N LYS A 388 -37.52 9.64 29.47
CA LYS A 388 -37.74 11.08 29.52
C LYS A 388 -36.43 11.87 29.41
N THR A 389 -35.38 11.46 30.11
CA THR A 389 -34.09 12.16 30.02
C THR A 389 -33.54 12.15 28.60
N LEU A 390 -33.71 11.04 27.87
CA LEU A 390 -33.31 10.93 26.46
C LEU A 390 -34.21 11.78 25.55
N ASP A 391 -35.52 11.74 25.77
CA ASP A 391 -36.51 12.49 24.97
C ASP A 391 -36.45 14.01 25.22
N TYR A 392 -35.92 14.46 26.35
CA TYR A 392 -35.70 15.88 26.64
C TYR A 392 -34.26 16.35 26.31
N ASN A 393 -33.48 15.52 25.61
CA ASN A 393 -32.16 15.90 25.13
C ASN A 393 -32.26 17.01 24.07
N ILE A 394 -31.42 18.04 24.19
CA ILE A 394 -31.46 19.22 23.31
C ILE A 394 -31.21 18.90 21.82
N LEU A 395 -30.39 17.88 21.53
CA LEU A 395 -29.97 17.54 20.16
C LEU A 395 -30.99 16.67 19.42
N ASN A 396 -31.54 15.66 20.11
CA ASN A 396 -32.33 14.58 19.50
C ASN A 396 -33.72 14.37 20.12
N GLY A 397 -34.05 15.09 21.19
CA GLY A 397 -35.31 14.93 21.92
C GLY A 397 -36.54 15.49 21.22
N LEU A 398 -37.70 14.88 21.46
CA LEU A 398 -39.03 15.34 21.01
C LEU A 398 -39.85 15.98 22.15
N PHE A 399 -39.29 16.02 23.37
CA PHE A 399 -39.82 16.78 24.51
C PHE A 399 -41.24 16.39 24.90
N GLY A 400 -41.57 15.11 24.87
CA GLY A 400 -42.90 14.60 25.23
C GLY A 400 -43.99 14.91 24.22
N SER A 401 -43.65 15.35 23.01
CA SER A 401 -44.62 15.80 22.01
C SER A 401 -45.13 14.68 21.09
N LEU A 402 -44.95 13.41 21.48
CA LEU A 402 -45.42 12.27 20.68
C LEU A 402 -46.95 12.31 20.56
N LEU A 403 -47.46 11.97 19.38
CA LEU A 403 -48.90 11.96 19.12
C LEU A 403 -49.60 11.02 20.11
N ASN A 404 -50.69 11.50 20.71
CA ASN A 404 -51.51 10.77 21.69
C ASN A 404 -50.83 10.42 23.02
N LEU A 405 -49.63 10.94 23.31
CA LEU A 405 -49.01 10.79 24.62
C LEU A 405 -49.74 11.65 25.65
N LYS A 406 -50.63 11.06 26.46
CA LYS A 406 -51.39 11.78 27.51
C LYS A 406 -51.06 11.22 28.87
N GLY A 407 -50.67 12.08 29.82
CA GLY A 407 -50.34 11.66 31.19
C GLY A 407 -49.21 10.63 31.25
N ASN A 408 -48.22 10.71 30.34
CA ASN A 408 -47.15 9.73 30.14
C ASN A 408 -47.60 8.36 29.61
N LYS A 409 -48.83 8.24 29.09
CA LYS A 409 -49.38 6.99 28.55
C LYS A 409 -49.57 7.08 27.05
N LEU A 410 -49.00 6.10 26.33
CA LEU A 410 -49.20 5.86 24.90
C LEU A 410 -49.28 4.34 24.71
N GLU A 411 -50.34 3.86 24.06
CA GLU A 411 -50.60 2.42 23.93
C GLU A 411 -51.12 2.06 22.53
N PHE A 412 -50.79 0.85 22.07
CA PHE A 412 -51.21 0.30 20.79
C PHE A 412 -51.82 -1.09 20.98
N ASN A 413 -53.07 -1.26 20.55
CA ASN A 413 -53.80 -2.54 20.53
C ASN A 413 -53.85 -3.18 19.13
N ASP A 414 -53.21 -2.56 18.14
CA ASP A 414 -53.09 -3.04 16.76
C ASP A 414 -51.61 -3.10 16.36
N ALA A 415 -51.18 -4.26 15.89
CA ALA A 415 -49.78 -4.53 15.56
C ALA A 415 -49.30 -3.73 14.35
N GLU A 416 -50.16 -3.51 13.35
CA GLU A 416 -49.81 -2.72 12.17
C GLU A 416 -49.67 -1.24 12.53
N LYS A 417 -50.60 -0.68 13.32
CA LYS A 417 -50.49 0.71 13.79
C LYS A 417 -49.25 0.96 14.65
N TRP A 418 -48.89 0.00 15.50
CA TRP A 418 -47.66 0.10 16.28
C TRP A 418 -46.42 0.09 15.38
N LEU A 419 -46.33 -0.86 14.43
CA LEU A 419 -45.24 -0.93 13.47
C LEU A 419 -45.15 0.36 12.63
N GLU A 420 -46.29 0.85 12.16
CA GLU A 420 -46.38 2.11 11.43
C GLU A 420 -45.89 3.27 12.28
N PHE A 421 -46.13 3.31 13.60
CA PHE A 421 -45.61 4.33 14.51
C PHE A 421 -44.10 4.22 14.74
N VAL A 422 -43.55 3.03 15.00
CA VAL A 422 -42.12 2.86 15.31
C VAL A 422 -41.22 2.81 14.07
N ASN A 423 -41.79 2.78 12.87
CA ASN A 423 -41.05 2.82 11.61
C ASN A 423 -40.86 4.25 11.06
N VAL A 424 -39.70 4.51 10.48
CA VAL A 424 -39.44 5.67 9.62
C VAL A 424 -39.67 5.26 8.16
N ASP A 425 -40.77 5.74 7.57
CA ASP A 425 -41.12 5.44 6.20
C ASP A 425 -40.39 6.36 5.21
N LEU A 426 -39.31 5.85 4.63
CA LEU A 426 -38.46 6.59 3.71
C LEU A 426 -39.20 7.04 2.43
N THR A 427 -40.37 6.46 2.12
CA THR A 427 -41.20 6.90 0.98
C THR A 427 -42.00 8.17 1.26
N LYS A 428 -42.04 8.62 2.52
CA LYS A 428 -42.75 9.83 2.96
C LYS A 428 -41.85 11.07 3.00
N ALA A 429 -40.71 11.02 2.31
CA ALA A 429 -39.81 12.13 2.14
C ALA A 429 -39.41 12.26 0.67
N LYS A 430 -39.19 13.50 0.23
CA LYS A 430 -38.75 13.81 -1.13
C LYS A 430 -37.71 14.92 -1.10
N TYR A 431 -36.70 14.80 -1.95
CA TYR A 431 -35.73 15.87 -2.18
C TYR A 431 -36.37 17.05 -2.95
N SER A 432 -36.17 18.26 -2.43
CA SER A 432 -36.62 19.52 -3.00
C SER A 432 -35.41 20.30 -3.52
N ASP A 433 -35.33 20.44 -4.83
CA ASP A 433 -34.22 21.15 -5.48
C ASP A 433 -34.19 22.63 -5.13
N SER A 434 -35.36 23.27 -4.98
CA SER A 434 -35.46 24.69 -4.65
C SER A 434 -34.96 25.00 -3.25
N ASP A 435 -35.21 24.08 -2.32
CA ASP A 435 -34.86 24.25 -0.91
C ASP A 435 -33.49 23.67 -0.59
N ASN A 436 -32.90 22.92 -1.54
CA ASN A 436 -31.74 22.05 -1.35
C ASN A 436 -31.86 21.24 -0.05
N ALA A 437 -33.00 20.56 0.11
CA ALA A 437 -33.36 19.86 1.34
C ALA A 437 -34.29 18.68 1.07
N VAL A 438 -34.30 17.71 1.99
CA VAL A 438 -35.30 16.63 1.99
C VAL A 438 -36.50 17.07 2.84
N ASN A 439 -37.65 17.14 2.20
CA ASN A 439 -38.92 17.53 2.81
C ASN A 439 -39.74 16.29 3.15
N TRP A 440 -40.08 16.14 4.43
CA TRP A 440 -40.98 15.10 4.93
C TRP A 440 -42.44 15.51 4.72
N ASP A 441 -43.29 14.54 4.34
CA ASP A 441 -44.73 14.75 4.25
C ASP A 441 -45.28 15.12 5.64
N LYS A 442 -45.84 16.33 5.76
CA LYS A 442 -46.34 16.86 7.02
C LYS A 442 -47.45 16.01 7.62
N LYS A 443 -48.37 15.48 6.80
CA LYS A 443 -49.44 14.59 7.28
C LYS A 443 -48.86 13.30 7.86
N TYR A 444 -47.75 12.82 7.29
CA TYR A 444 -47.04 11.69 7.87
C TYR A 444 -46.39 12.06 9.21
N VAL A 445 -45.75 13.23 9.33
CA VAL A 445 -45.18 13.69 10.61
C VAL A 445 -46.24 13.83 11.70
N GLU A 446 -47.42 14.33 11.35
CA GLU A 446 -48.58 14.45 12.25
C GLU A 446 -49.07 13.09 12.78
N THR A 447 -48.76 11.97 12.10
CA THR A 447 -49.05 10.63 12.64
C THR A 447 -48.12 10.22 13.79
N LYS A 448 -47.02 10.95 14.02
CA LYS A 448 -45.97 10.63 14.99
C LYS A 448 -45.91 11.60 16.16
N VAL A 449 -46.07 12.89 15.89
CA VAL A 449 -45.76 14.00 16.81
C VAL A 449 -46.81 15.09 16.67
N ASP A 450 -47.26 15.64 17.78
CA ASP A 450 -48.02 16.89 17.80
C ASP A 450 -47.07 18.06 17.52
N ILE A 451 -47.14 18.61 16.31
CA ILE A 451 -46.24 19.66 15.84
C ILE A 451 -46.35 20.93 16.70
N ASN A 452 -47.56 21.28 17.16
CA ASN A 452 -47.77 22.50 17.94
C ASN A 452 -47.21 22.36 19.36
N GLU A 453 -47.41 21.20 19.97
CA GLU A 453 -46.78 20.87 21.24
C GLU A 453 -45.26 20.85 21.11
N PHE A 454 -44.72 20.26 20.04
CA PHE A 454 -43.28 20.26 19.78
C PHE A 454 -42.70 21.67 19.65
N LYS A 455 -43.33 22.57 18.88
CA LYS A 455 -42.86 23.97 18.76
C LYS A 455 -42.78 24.68 20.11
N LYS A 456 -43.81 24.52 20.94
CA LYS A 456 -43.88 25.10 22.29
C LYS A 456 -42.77 24.52 23.18
N ASN A 457 -42.61 23.21 23.16
CA ASN A 457 -41.64 22.52 24.00
C ASN A 457 -40.21 22.76 23.51
N TYR A 458 -39.97 22.91 22.21
CA TYR A 458 -38.68 23.28 21.65
C TYR A 458 -38.21 24.63 22.19
N LYS A 459 -39.07 25.65 22.19
CA LYS A 459 -38.73 26.95 22.79
C LYS A 459 -38.30 26.78 24.26
N THR A 460 -39.12 26.09 25.03
CA THR A 460 -38.94 25.91 26.49
C THR A 460 -37.70 25.08 26.85
N HIS A 461 -37.41 24.03 26.08
CA HIS A 461 -36.39 23.04 26.43
C HIS A 461 -35.08 23.21 25.65
N VAL A 462 -35.11 23.87 24.49
CA VAL A 462 -33.94 24.19 23.68
C VAL A 462 -33.55 25.65 23.87
N LEU A 463 -34.38 26.60 23.39
CA LEU A 463 -33.99 28.02 23.35
C LEU A 463 -33.81 28.65 24.72
N ASP A 464 -34.78 28.48 25.63
CA ASP A 464 -34.73 29.12 26.95
C ASP A 464 -33.60 28.56 27.84
N LYS A 465 -33.06 27.39 27.47
CA LYS A 465 -31.97 26.70 28.19
C LYS A 465 -30.63 26.76 27.46
N LEU A 466 -30.59 27.35 26.27
CA LEU A 466 -29.44 27.30 25.37
C LEU A 466 -28.18 27.91 26.00
N ASP A 467 -28.33 29.04 26.69
CA ASP A 467 -27.23 29.74 27.35
C ASP A 467 -26.71 29.00 28.58
N LYS A 468 -27.56 28.19 29.21
CA LYS A 468 -27.26 27.37 30.39
C LYS A 468 -26.78 25.96 30.04
N THR A 469 -26.74 25.61 28.75
CA THR A 469 -26.34 24.27 28.29
C THR A 469 -24.81 24.16 28.27
N PRO A 470 -24.20 23.29 29.09
CA PRO A 470 -22.74 23.12 29.13
C PRO A 470 -22.20 22.54 27.81
N GLY A 471 -21.00 22.98 27.41
CA GLY A 471 -20.27 22.36 26.30
C GLY A 471 -20.67 22.81 24.89
N MET A 472 -21.65 23.71 24.73
CA MET A 472 -22.04 24.25 23.42
C MET A 472 -21.35 25.59 23.13
N ASN A 473 -20.72 25.73 21.97
CA ASN A 473 -20.05 26.96 21.55
C ASN A 473 -21.03 28.00 20.96
N SER A 474 -20.57 29.24 20.80
CA SER A 474 -21.41 30.35 20.32
C SER A 474 -22.01 30.10 18.93
N ASN A 475 -21.28 29.47 18.01
CA ASN A 475 -21.77 29.18 16.66
C ASN A 475 -22.89 28.13 16.66
N GLN A 476 -22.75 27.09 17.49
CA GLN A 476 -23.79 26.08 17.67
C GLN A 476 -25.05 26.70 18.28
N LYS A 477 -24.88 27.55 19.29
CA LYS A 477 -25.98 28.29 19.92
C LYS A 477 -26.73 29.16 18.91
N GLU A 478 -25.97 29.90 18.11
CA GLU A 478 -26.52 30.76 17.07
C GLU A 478 -27.29 29.96 15.99
N ALA A 479 -26.82 28.76 15.65
CA ALA A 479 -27.51 27.89 14.70
C ALA A 479 -28.92 27.49 15.19
N PHE A 480 -29.08 27.17 16.48
CA PHE A 480 -30.40 26.87 17.07
C PHE A 480 -31.33 28.09 17.07
N LYS A 481 -30.81 29.28 17.39
CA LYS A 481 -31.58 30.53 17.37
C LYS A 481 -32.05 30.85 15.95
N LYS A 482 -31.15 30.85 14.97
CA LYS A 482 -31.45 31.08 13.55
C LYS A 482 -32.43 30.06 12.99
N PHE A 483 -32.28 28.77 13.33
CA PHE A 483 -33.23 27.76 12.92
C PHE A 483 -34.63 28.07 13.46
N TYR A 484 -34.76 28.36 14.77
CA TYR A 484 -36.05 28.66 15.39
C TYR A 484 -36.72 29.87 14.75
N GLU A 485 -35.99 30.96 14.54
CA GLU A 485 -36.48 32.16 13.87
C GLU A 485 -36.99 31.85 12.46
N LYS A 486 -36.18 31.13 11.66
CA LYS A 486 -36.54 30.75 10.30
C LYS A 486 -37.76 29.81 10.27
N ALA A 487 -37.80 28.83 11.16
CA ALA A 487 -38.87 27.85 11.23
C ALA A 487 -40.19 28.45 11.73
N ASN A 488 -40.17 29.42 12.65
CA ASN A 488 -41.38 30.13 13.07
C ASN A 488 -41.94 31.09 12.03
N ASN A 489 -41.07 31.62 11.15
CA ASN A 489 -41.51 32.45 10.03
C ASN A 489 -42.02 31.63 8.84
N ASP A 490 -41.77 30.32 8.82
CA ASP A 490 -42.29 29.40 7.82
C ASP A 490 -43.78 29.12 8.06
N LYS A 491 -44.64 29.76 7.26
CA LYS A 491 -46.11 29.58 7.30
C LYS A 491 -46.57 28.17 6.91
N THR A 492 -45.69 27.34 6.34
CA THR A 492 -46.03 26.00 5.87
C THR A 492 -45.71 24.90 6.89
N ASP A 493 -44.98 25.20 7.96
CA ASP A 493 -44.47 24.24 8.95
C ASP A 493 -43.54 23.15 8.38
N GLN A 494 -43.05 23.30 7.15
CA GLN A 494 -42.20 22.30 6.52
C GLN A 494 -40.85 22.16 7.23
N LEU A 495 -40.26 23.28 7.67
CA LEU A 495 -39.01 23.26 8.44
C LEU A 495 -39.17 22.55 9.79
N TRP A 496 -40.32 22.73 10.44
CA TRP A 496 -40.65 22.03 11.67
C TRP A 496 -40.85 20.52 11.45
N ALA A 497 -41.58 20.15 10.40
CA ALA A 497 -41.77 18.75 10.04
C ALA A 497 -40.42 18.04 9.78
N ASN A 498 -39.51 18.70 9.07
CA ASN A 498 -38.18 18.15 8.78
C ASN A 498 -37.33 17.99 10.06
N GLU A 499 -37.36 18.98 10.97
CA GLU A 499 -36.62 18.91 12.24
C GLU A 499 -37.19 17.84 13.18
N ILE A 500 -38.52 17.70 13.25
CA ILE A 500 -39.19 16.64 14.00
C ILE A 500 -38.73 15.29 13.48
N MET A 501 -38.75 15.05 12.16
CA MET A 501 -38.33 13.78 11.60
C MET A 501 -36.83 13.52 11.74
N ARG A 502 -35.99 14.56 11.68
CA ARG A 502 -34.55 14.43 12.00
C ARG A 502 -34.34 13.87 13.41
N ARG A 503 -35.10 14.38 14.39
CA ARG A 503 -35.04 13.96 15.80
C ARG A 503 -35.68 12.61 16.02
N PHE A 504 -36.91 12.41 15.56
CA PHE A 504 -37.65 11.16 15.68
C PHE A 504 -36.86 9.99 15.10
N SER A 505 -36.34 10.12 13.87
CA SER A 505 -35.54 9.08 13.22
C SER A 505 -34.20 8.77 13.90
N SER A 506 -33.73 9.63 14.80
CA SER A 506 -32.49 9.42 15.58
C SER A 506 -32.77 9.05 17.04
N SER A 507 -34.04 8.84 17.39
CA SER A 507 -34.50 8.52 18.75
C SER A 507 -34.86 7.04 18.87
N TYR A 508 -34.95 6.56 20.11
CA TYR A 508 -35.41 5.20 20.39
C TYR A 508 -36.90 4.95 20.11
N PHE A 509 -37.68 5.98 19.75
CA PHE A 509 -39.06 5.81 19.28
C PHE A 509 -39.12 5.28 17.84
N ALA A 510 -38.08 5.55 17.04
CA ALA A 510 -37.91 5.06 15.67
C ALA A 510 -37.12 3.74 15.66
N MET A 511 -37.76 2.66 16.07
CA MET A 511 -37.14 1.33 16.11
C MET A 511 -36.71 0.85 14.72
N PHE A 512 -37.50 1.13 13.67
CA PHE A 512 -37.23 0.64 12.32
C PHE A 512 -37.13 1.76 11.28
N ASN A 513 -36.53 1.44 10.13
CA ASN A 513 -36.74 2.18 8.88
C ASN A 513 -37.27 1.23 7.79
N SER A 514 -37.89 1.81 6.76
CA SER A 514 -38.32 1.03 5.58
C SER A 514 -37.13 0.33 4.92
N ALA A 515 -37.30 -0.95 4.59
CA ALA A 515 -36.33 -1.79 3.88
C ALA A 515 -36.71 -1.92 2.40
N LEU A 516 -36.71 -0.80 1.69
CA LEU A 516 -37.19 -0.72 0.30
C LEU A 516 -36.43 -1.69 -0.62
N SER A 517 -37.13 -2.28 -1.60
CA SER A 517 -36.45 -2.98 -2.68
C SER A 517 -35.81 -1.97 -3.63
N ILE A 518 -34.72 -2.37 -4.29
CA ILE A 518 -34.07 -1.51 -5.28
C ILE A 518 -34.99 -1.28 -6.49
N GLU A 519 -35.88 -2.24 -6.80
CA GLU A 519 -36.94 -2.08 -7.79
C GLU A 519 -37.92 -0.93 -7.46
N GLN A 520 -38.23 -0.70 -6.18
CA GLN A 520 -39.07 0.44 -5.79
C GLN A 520 -38.37 1.78 -6.06
N ILE A 521 -37.05 1.84 -5.89
CA ILE A 521 -36.23 3.02 -6.19
C ILE A 521 -36.13 3.24 -7.69
N GLU A 522 -36.02 2.17 -8.48
CA GLU A 522 -36.10 2.25 -9.94
C GLU A 522 -37.44 2.82 -10.43
N LYS A 523 -38.56 2.37 -9.83
CA LYS A 523 -39.90 2.85 -10.19
C LYS A 523 -40.16 4.30 -9.76
N LYS A 524 -39.40 4.81 -8.78
CA LYS A 524 -39.53 6.15 -8.19
C LYS A 524 -38.14 6.72 -7.90
N GLU A 525 -37.49 7.25 -8.94
CA GLU A 525 -36.12 7.77 -8.86
C GLU A 525 -35.95 8.86 -7.78
N GLU A 526 -37.03 9.55 -7.39
CA GLU A 526 -36.98 10.51 -6.28
C GLU A 526 -36.56 9.89 -4.95
N LEU A 527 -36.77 8.58 -4.75
CA LEU A 527 -36.34 7.85 -3.56
C LEU A 527 -34.81 7.69 -3.47
N GLY A 528 -34.08 8.01 -4.53
CA GLY A 528 -32.62 8.04 -4.52
C GLY A 528 -32.04 8.99 -3.48
N TRP A 529 -32.82 9.96 -2.97
CA TRP A 529 -32.40 10.89 -1.91
C TRP A 529 -31.82 10.16 -0.69
N ILE A 530 -32.26 8.92 -0.44
CA ILE A 530 -31.77 8.04 0.63
C ILE A 530 -30.24 7.90 0.60
N PHE A 531 -29.65 7.88 -0.60
CA PHE A 531 -28.21 7.70 -0.82
C PHE A 531 -27.43 9.02 -0.89
N ASP A 532 -28.11 10.18 -0.90
CA ASP A 532 -27.48 11.49 -1.04
C ASP A 532 -26.39 11.74 0.00
N SER A 533 -25.22 12.16 -0.47
CA SER A 533 -24.04 12.44 0.34
C SER A 533 -24.31 13.39 1.51
N ILE A 534 -25.18 14.38 1.33
CA ILE A 534 -25.49 15.40 2.35
C ILE A 534 -26.79 15.03 3.07
N HIS A 535 -27.86 14.83 2.31
CA HIS A 535 -29.23 14.74 2.82
C HIS A 535 -29.75 13.31 3.02
N GLY A 536 -28.96 12.28 2.66
CA GLY A 536 -29.36 10.89 2.75
C GLY A 536 -29.65 10.39 4.16
N TYR A 537 -30.11 9.14 4.24
CA TYR A 537 -30.60 8.58 5.49
C TYR A 537 -29.58 7.66 6.16
N GLY A 538 -29.05 8.10 7.32
CA GLY A 538 -28.18 7.27 8.16
C GLY A 538 -26.96 6.72 7.41
N GLU A 539 -26.69 5.42 7.55
CA GLU A 539 -25.56 4.75 6.89
C GLU A 539 -25.75 4.50 5.38
N PHE A 540 -26.92 4.80 4.81
CA PHE A 540 -27.12 4.71 3.35
C PHE A 540 -26.42 5.83 2.57
N LYS A 541 -25.94 6.88 3.23
CA LYS A 541 -25.24 7.98 2.56
C LYS A 541 -23.99 7.48 1.84
N LYS A 542 -23.86 7.84 0.56
CA LYS A 542 -22.69 7.59 -0.28
C LYS A 542 -22.02 8.93 -0.60
N SER A 543 -20.71 9.03 -0.41
CA SER A 543 -19.97 10.30 -0.56
C SER A 543 -20.07 10.88 -1.96
N GLU A 544 -20.07 10.00 -2.97
CA GLU A 544 -20.05 10.34 -4.39
C GLU A 544 -21.46 10.41 -4.98
N PHE A 545 -22.51 10.07 -4.24
CA PHE A 545 -23.88 10.11 -4.75
C PHE A 545 -24.51 11.49 -4.56
N LYS A 546 -25.16 11.96 -5.62
CA LYS A 546 -25.98 13.17 -5.64
C LYS A 546 -27.35 12.85 -6.20
N GLN A 547 -28.40 13.21 -5.47
CA GLN A 547 -29.76 13.06 -5.99
C GLN A 547 -29.98 13.92 -7.25
N LYS A 548 -29.33 15.08 -7.32
CA LYS A 548 -29.38 15.98 -8.48
C LYS A 548 -28.03 16.66 -8.68
N GLY A 549 -27.69 16.90 -9.95
CA GLY A 549 -26.49 17.65 -10.33
C GLY A 549 -25.18 16.89 -10.09
N ALA A 550 -25.20 15.56 -10.24
CA ALA A 550 -23.98 14.75 -10.23
C ALA A 550 -23.02 15.23 -11.33
N ASP A 551 -21.77 15.49 -10.94
CA ASP A 551 -20.68 15.91 -11.82
C ASP A 551 -19.74 14.73 -12.13
N GLU A 552 -19.81 14.20 -13.35
CA GLU A 552 -18.95 13.11 -13.83
C GLU A 552 -17.46 13.44 -13.70
N ASN A 553 -17.06 14.72 -13.79
CA ASN A 553 -15.66 15.14 -13.64
C ASN A 553 -15.15 15.01 -12.20
N LYS A 554 -16.06 14.93 -11.23
CA LYS A 554 -15.77 14.67 -9.82
C LYS A 554 -16.05 13.21 -9.44
N TRP A 555 -16.37 12.36 -10.43
CA TRP A 555 -16.81 10.98 -10.25
C TRP A 555 -18.04 10.86 -9.34
N GLU A 556 -18.87 11.90 -9.35
CA GLU A 556 -20.16 11.85 -8.68
C GLU A 556 -21.16 11.08 -9.56
N ILE A 557 -22.04 10.33 -8.90
CA ILE A 557 -23.03 9.48 -9.57
C ILE A 557 -24.45 9.88 -9.19
N GLY A 558 -25.37 9.68 -10.13
CA GLY A 558 -26.81 9.84 -9.90
C GLY A 558 -27.52 8.51 -9.66
N VAL A 559 -28.86 8.60 -9.55
CA VAL A 559 -29.75 7.43 -9.40
C VAL A 559 -29.56 6.42 -10.53
N LYS A 560 -29.41 6.90 -11.77
CA LYS A 560 -29.32 6.04 -12.95
C LYS A 560 -28.04 5.20 -12.97
N ASP A 561 -26.91 5.80 -12.62
CA ASP A 561 -25.62 5.12 -12.53
C ASP A 561 -25.62 4.09 -11.41
N LEU A 562 -26.23 4.43 -10.27
CA LEU A 562 -26.46 3.50 -9.17
C LEU A 562 -27.27 2.28 -9.65
N LEU A 563 -28.44 2.51 -10.29
CA LEU A 563 -29.30 1.43 -10.77
C LEU A 563 -28.61 0.58 -11.85
N LYS A 564 -27.81 1.19 -12.73
CA LYS A 564 -26.98 0.48 -13.72
C LYS A 564 -26.02 -0.49 -13.02
N ALA A 565 -25.26 -0.03 -12.03
CA ALA A 565 -24.32 -0.87 -11.28
C ALA A 565 -25.01 -2.06 -10.58
N TYR A 566 -26.21 -1.85 -10.03
CA TYR A 566 -26.98 -2.94 -9.40
C TYR A 566 -27.50 -3.96 -10.44
N LYS A 567 -27.92 -3.51 -11.63
CA LYS A 567 -28.35 -4.41 -12.71
C LYS A 567 -27.19 -5.26 -13.23
N GLU A 568 -26.04 -4.64 -13.48
CA GLU A 568 -24.82 -5.35 -13.89
C GLU A 568 -24.39 -6.38 -12.84
N LEU A 569 -24.47 -6.03 -11.54
CA LEU A 569 -24.23 -6.98 -10.47
C LEU A 569 -25.26 -8.12 -10.45
N ALA A 570 -26.55 -7.83 -10.67
CA ALA A 570 -27.59 -8.87 -10.73
C ALA A 570 -27.30 -9.87 -11.86
N GLU A 571 -26.85 -9.39 -13.02
CA GLU A 571 -26.44 -10.20 -14.16
C GLU A 571 -25.20 -11.06 -13.84
N ASP A 572 -24.14 -10.48 -13.25
CA ASP A 572 -22.92 -11.19 -12.83
C ASP A 572 -23.24 -12.30 -11.81
N LEU A 573 -24.11 -12.02 -10.85
CA LEU A 573 -24.56 -12.98 -9.84
C LEU A 573 -25.62 -13.98 -10.35
N LYS A 574 -26.17 -13.77 -11.55
CA LYS A 574 -27.29 -14.54 -12.12
C LYS A 574 -28.53 -14.56 -11.22
N VAL A 575 -28.86 -13.41 -10.64
CA VAL A 575 -30.02 -13.23 -9.76
C VAL A 575 -31.01 -12.22 -10.33
N ASP A 576 -32.25 -12.28 -9.86
CA ASP A 576 -33.27 -11.31 -10.24
C ASP A 576 -33.03 -9.99 -9.47
N PHE A 577 -32.84 -8.89 -10.20
CA PHE A 577 -32.59 -7.55 -9.68
C PHE A 577 -33.58 -7.13 -8.58
N LYS A 578 -34.84 -7.56 -8.66
CA LYS A 578 -35.88 -7.20 -7.68
C LYS A 578 -35.65 -7.78 -6.28
N GLN A 579 -34.73 -8.73 -6.13
CA GLN A 579 -34.41 -9.34 -4.84
C GLN A 579 -33.47 -8.50 -3.98
N PHE A 580 -32.86 -7.46 -4.55
CA PHE A 580 -32.05 -6.52 -3.79
C PHE A 580 -32.93 -5.55 -3.00
N ASN A 581 -32.50 -5.25 -1.78
CA ASN A 581 -33.12 -4.25 -0.91
C ASN A 581 -32.07 -3.38 -0.20
N LEU A 582 -32.52 -2.47 0.65
CA LEU A 582 -31.64 -1.56 1.39
C LEU A 582 -30.67 -2.24 2.37
N VAL A 583 -30.89 -3.48 2.81
CA VAL A 583 -29.83 -4.21 3.56
C VAL A 583 -28.66 -4.53 2.64
N ASP A 584 -28.94 -4.93 1.39
CA ASP A 584 -27.92 -5.24 0.40
C ASP A 584 -27.11 -3.98 0.01
N SER A 585 -27.73 -2.79 -0.02
CA SER A 585 -27.00 -1.54 -0.27
C SER A 585 -25.92 -1.27 0.77
N LEU A 586 -26.16 -1.54 2.05
CA LEU A 586 -25.15 -1.40 3.11
C LEU A 586 -23.97 -2.36 2.91
N VAL A 587 -24.21 -3.54 2.35
CA VAL A 587 -23.16 -4.52 2.02
C VAL A 587 -22.35 -4.02 0.83
N PHE A 588 -23.03 -3.59 -0.23
CA PHE A 588 -22.41 -3.09 -1.46
C PHE A 588 -21.53 -1.86 -1.21
N ASP A 589 -21.92 -1.02 -0.26
CA ASP A 589 -21.17 0.16 0.15
C ASP A 589 -20.07 -0.14 1.17
N GLY A 590 -19.86 -1.40 1.53
CA GLY A 590 -18.88 -1.81 2.53
C GLY A 590 -19.14 -1.24 3.93
N LYS A 591 -20.38 -0.83 4.24
CA LYS A 591 -20.80 -0.29 5.55
C LYS A 591 -20.98 -1.39 6.57
N ILE A 592 -21.49 -2.54 6.12
CA ILE A 592 -21.64 -3.75 6.95
C ILE A 592 -21.05 -4.97 6.25
N GLN A 593 -20.80 -6.00 7.05
CA GLN A 593 -20.58 -7.36 6.56
C GLN A 593 -21.79 -8.24 6.89
N LEU A 594 -21.95 -9.34 6.15
CA LEU A 594 -22.97 -10.35 6.44
C LEU A 594 -22.34 -11.71 6.68
N TYR A 595 -22.88 -12.42 7.66
CA TYR A 595 -22.68 -13.85 7.77
C TYR A 595 -23.39 -14.55 6.64
N THR A 596 -22.79 -15.65 6.16
CA THR A 596 -23.33 -16.40 5.04
C THR A 596 -23.38 -17.88 5.38
N ASP A 597 -24.03 -18.67 4.53
CA ASP A 597 -24.04 -20.13 4.67
C ASP A 597 -22.61 -20.71 4.74
N GLN A 598 -21.63 -20.03 4.13
CA GLN A 598 -20.21 -20.37 4.25
C GLN A 598 -19.71 -20.30 5.70
N THR A 599 -20.14 -19.29 6.47
CA THR A 599 -19.79 -19.14 7.89
C THR A 599 -20.23 -20.35 8.70
N ASN A 600 -21.49 -20.80 8.49
CA ASN A 600 -22.02 -21.98 9.17
C ASN A 600 -21.24 -23.24 8.80
N ASN A 601 -20.92 -23.42 7.51
CA ASN A 601 -20.14 -24.55 7.04
C ASN A 601 -18.71 -24.55 7.61
N HIS A 602 -18.05 -23.40 7.71
CA HIS A 602 -16.72 -23.31 8.33
C HIS A 602 -16.76 -23.67 9.82
N ILE A 603 -17.74 -23.16 10.58
CA ILE A 603 -17.92 -23.53 11.99
C ILE A 603 -18.18 -25.03 12.13
N ALA A 604 -19.07 -25.60 11.29
CA ALA A 604 -19.38 -27.03 11.29
C ALA A 604 -18.13 -27.91 11.11
N ASN A 605 -17.22 -27.41 10.28
CA ASN A 605 -15.97 -28.05 9.94
C ASN A 605 -14.79 -27.63 10.84
N GLN A 606 -15.07 -26.91 11.94
CA GLN A 606 -14.05 -26.42 12.89
C GLN A 606 -12.95 -25.57 12.22
N LYS A 607 -13.26 -24.88 11.12
CA LYS A 607 -12.36 -23.98 10.41
C LYS A 607 -12.37 -22.59 11.06
N PHE A 608 -11.59 -22.44 12.12
CA PHE A 608 -11.49 -21.20 12.92
C PHE A 608 -10.19 -20.42 12.70
N ASP A 609 -9.37 -20.79 11.71
CA ASP A 609 -8.25 -19.95 11.33
C ASP A 609 -8.72 -18.61 10.74
N LEU A 610 -7.88 -17.58 10.82
CA LEU A 610 -8.23 -16.22 10.41
C LEU A 610 -8.68 -16.15 8.95
N LEU A 611 -8.02 -16.89 8.04
CA LEU A 611 -8.38 -16.90 6.63
C LEU A 611 -9.81 -17.45 6.47
N SER A 612 -10.10 -18.62 7.04
CA SER A 612 -11.44 -19.21 7.00
C SER A 612 -12.50 -18.26 7.59
N ILE A 613 -12.26 -17.68 8.77
CA ILE A 613 -13.21 -16.76 9.42
C ILE A 613 -13.62 -15.62 8.48
N PHE A 614 -12.63 -14.90 7.94
CA PHE A 614 -12.90 -13.73 7.12
C PHE A 614 -13.29 -14.07 5.67
N SER A 615 -12.88 -15.22 5.14
CA SER A 615 -13.32 -15.71 3.83
C SER A 615 -14.77 -16.20 3.82
N SER A 616 -15.39 -16.33 4.99
CA SER A 616 -16.79 -16.76 5.12
C SER A 616 -17.82 -15.64 5.07
N LEU A 617 -17.37 -14.38 5.12
CA LEU A 617 -18.23 -13.20 5.17
C LEU A 617 -18.57 -12.72 3.77
N ALA A 618 -19.79 -12.22 3.59
CA ALA A 618 -20.13 -11.42 2.43
C ALA A 618 -19.71 -9.97 2.66
N THR A 619 -18.97 -9.45 1.69
CA THR A 619 -18.43 -8.09 1.65
C THR A 619 -18.36 -7.65 0.20
N ALA A 620 -18.47 -6.34 0.00
CA ALA A 620 -18.46 -5.75 -1.32
C ALA A 620 -17.94 -4.31 -1.25
N GLN A 621 -17.63 -3.76 -2.41
CA GLN A 621 -17.22 -2.37 -2.58
C GLN A 621 -17.95 -1.75 -3.75
N PHE A 622 -18.43 -0.52 -3.54
CA PHE A 622 -19.02 0.30 -4.59
C PHE A 622 -17.93 1.23 -5.14
N HIS A 623 -17.68 1.14 -6.44
CA HIS A 623 -16.69 1.94 -7.15
C HIS A 623 -17.41 2.95 -8.06
N THR A 624 -17.08 4.22 -7.93
CA THR A 624 -17.53 5.31 -8.82
C THR A 624 -16.40 5.93 -9.63
N SER A 625 -15.16 5.60 -9.29
CA SER A 625 -13.95 6.18 -9.86
C SER A 625 -12.93 5.10 -10.20
N PRO A 626 -11.89 5.44 -10.99
CA PRO A 626 -10.74 4.59 -11.15
C PRO A 626 -10.09 4.29 -9.80
N SER A 627 -9.43 3.14 -9.70
CA SER A 627 -8.81 2.74 -8.44
C SER A 627 -7.68 3.71 -8.03
N LYS A 628 -7.38 3.77 -6.74
CA LYS A 628 -6.48 4.79 -6.18
C LYS A 628 -5.08 4.76 -6.80
N ASP A 629 -4.56 3.59 -7.10
CA ASP A 629 -3.32 3.37 -7.85
C ASP A 629 -3.35 4.02 -9.24
N VAL A 630 -4.47 3.95 -9.95
CA VAL A 630 -4.69 4.61 -11.25
C VAL A 630 -4.70 6.12 -11.09
N LEU A 631 -5.47 6.61 -10.12
CA LEU A 631 -5.56 8.04 -9.84
C LEU A 631 -4.21 8.62 -9.44
N GLU A 632 -3.51 7.97 -8.51
CA GLU A 632 -2.16 8.36 -8.10
C GLU A 632 -1.19 8.34 -9.29
N TYR A 633 -1.30 7.37 -10.19
CA TYR A 633 -0.50 7.32 -11.42
C TYR A 633 -0.77 8.49 -12.36
N PHE A 634 -2.04 8.78 -12.69
CA PHE A 634 -2.40 9.88 -13.59
C PHE A 634 -2.17 11.26 -12.95
N TYR A 635 -2.40 11.41 -11.65
CA TYR A 635 -2.04 12.63 -10.90
C TYR A 635 -0.54 12.87 -10.96
N LYS A 636 0.28 11.85 -10.72
CA LYS A 636 1.75 11.98 -10.87
C LYS A 636 2.18 12.32 -12.29
N LYS A 637 1.47 11.83 -13.32
CA LYS A 637 1.76 12.15 -14.74
C LYS A 637 1.30 13.54 -15.18
N THR A 638 0.31 14.13 -14.51
CA THR A 638 -0.28 15.43 -14.88
C THR A 638 0.08 16.58 -13.94
N GLU A 639 0.84 16.30 -12.88
CA GLU A 639 1.35 17.29 -11.92
C GLU A 639 2.20 18.36 -12.62
N ARG A 640 1.69 19.59 -12.64
CA ARG A 640 2.30 20.75 -13.34
C ARG A 640 3.27 21.53 -12.47
N LYS A 641 3.37 21.20 -11.19
CA LYS A 641 4.40 21.74 -10.30
C LYS A 641 5.76 21.08 -10.58
N PHE A 642 6.24 21.33 -11.80
CA PHE A 642 7.55 20.93 -12.32
C PHE A 642 8.66 21.24 -11.30
N ASN A 643 8.53 22.33 -10.55
CA ASN A 643 9.49 22.82 -9.56
C ASN A 643 9.49 22.02 -8.24
N GLU A 644 8.36 21.40 -7.87
CA GLU A 644 8.21 20.56 -6.66
C GLU A 644 8.59 19.09 -6.96
N LEU A 645 8.52 18.67 -8.22
CA LEU A 645 8.98 17.34 -8.64
C LEU A 645 10.51 17.20 -8.55
N PHE A 646 11.31 18.25 -8.74
CA PHE A 646 12.78 18.13 -8.62
C PHE A 646 13.30 17.96 -7.19
N SER A 647 12.46 18.04 -6.14
CA SER A 647 12.92 17.74 -4.77
C SER A 647 12.82 16.26 -4.41
N ASP A 648 11.78 15.55 -4.84
CA ASP A 648 11.54 14.13 -4.49
C ASP A 648 11.70 13.17 -5.69
N TYR A 649 11.61 13.65 -6.94
CA TYR A 649 11.89 12.89 -8.17
C TYR A 649 13.40 12.87 -8.50
N THR A 650 14.24 13.19 -7.51
CA THR A 650 15.67 12.92 -7.55
C THR A 650 15.97 11.44 -7.74
N TYR A 651 15.01 10.51 -7.52
CA TYR A 651 15.27 9.10 -7.81
C TYR A 651 15.41 8.77 -9.31
N SER A 652 14.68 9.42 -10.25
CA SER A 652 14.80 9.06 -11.69
C SER A 652 15.82 9.92 -12.45
N PHE A 653 15.95 11.21 -12.12
CA PHE A 653 17.01 12.04 -12.72
C PHE A 653 18.39 11.66 -12.14
N ALA A 654 18.46 11.30 -10.85
CA ALA A 654 19.66 10.66 -10.32
C ALA A 654 19.82 9.24 -10.86
N GLU A 655 18.78 8.49 -11.26
CA GLU A 655 18.97 7.20 -11.93
C GLU A 655 19.64 7.38 -13.31
N VAL A 656 19.22 8.37 -14.11
CA VAL A 656 19.87 8.68 -15.39
C VAL A 656 21.29 9.22 -15.19
N ILE A 657 21.48 10.17 -14.26
CA ILE A 657 22.82 10.67 -13.90
C ILE A 657 23.68 9.55 -13.33
N ASN A 658 23.15 8.67 -12.49
CA ASN A 658 23.87 7.52 -11.95
C ASN A 658 24.22 6.53 -13.07
N ARG A 659 23.35 6.31 -14.05
CA ARG A 659 23.64 5.45 -15.22
C ARG A 659 24.71 6.03 -16.13
N ASP A 660 24.67 7.33 -16.41
CA ASP A 660 25.72 8.01 -17.19
C ASP A 660 27.04 8.10 -16.41
N ASN A 661 26.97 8.30 -15.09
CA ASN A 661 28.12 8.25 -14.19
C ASN A 661 28.70 6.82 -14.15
N LEU A 662 27.86 5.78 -14.08
CA LEU A 662 28.28 4.38 -14.19
C LEU A 662 29.05 4.13 -15.50
N GLN A 663 28.59 4.63 -16.65
CA GLN A 663 29.33 4.43 -17.91
C GLN A 663 30.76 4.98 -17.87
N ILE A 664 30.97 6.08 -17.16
CA ILE A 664 32.27 6.74 -17.10
C ILE A 664 33.13 6.32 -15.91
N THR A 665 32.55 5.82 -14.82
CA THR A 665 33.27 5.48 -13.57
C THR A 665 33.23 4.01 -13.19
N TYR A 666 32.44 3.18 -13.88
CA TYR A 666 32.26 1.78 -13.51
C TYR A 666 33.04 0.83 -14.41
N SER A 667 33.64 -0.19 -13.79
CA SER A 667 34.19 -1.37 -14.45
C SER A 667 33.66 -2.60 -13.70
N PRO A 668 33.08 -3.60 -14.41
CA PRO A 668 32.49 -4.76 -13.76
C PRO A 668 33.54 -5.59 -13.02
N SER A 669 33.15 -6.20 -11.90
CA SER A 669 34.07 -7.04 -11.11
C SER A 669 34.39 -8.34 -11.84
N ASN A 670 35.68 -8.70 -11.87
CA ASN A 670 36.17 -10.00 -12.34
C ASN A 670 36.18 -11.07 -11.23
N HIS A 671 35.74 -10.72 -10.01
CA HIS A 671 35.66 -11.68 -8.92
C HIS A 671 34.43 -12.55 -9.08
N ASP A 672 34.63 -13.86 -8.93
CA ASP A 672 33.54 -14.82 -8.87
C ASP A 672 32.56 -14.45 -7.75
N PHE A 673 31.27 -14.65 -8.03
CA PHE A 673 30.24 -14.48 -7.03
C PHE A 673 30.45 -15.43 -5.84
N GLY A 674 30.11 -14.98 -4.64
CA GLY A 674 30.22 -15.80 -3.43
C GLY A 674 29.05 -16.77 -3.31
N ASN A 675 29.21 -17.80 -2.45
CA ASN A 675 28.18 -18.81 -2.17
C ASN A 675 27.69 -19.61 -3.40
N MET A 676 28.51 -19.71 -4.43
CA MET A 676 28.25 -20.57 -5.57
C MET A 676 28.44 -22.05 -5.22
N PRO A 677 27.73 -22.97 -5.92
CA PRO A 677 28.04 -24.40 -5.82
C PRO A 677 29.52 -24.67 -6.12
N SER A 678 30.15 -25.57 -5.35
CA SER A 678 31.58 -25.90 -5.43
C SER A 678 32.04 -26.41 -6.80
N PHE A 679 31.11 -26.83 -7.65
CA PHE A 679 31.36 -27.34 -9.00
C PHE A 679 31.22 -26.29 -10.10
N LEU A 680 30.96 -25.01 -9.76
CA LEU A 680 30.88 -23.91 -10.73
C LEU A 680 31.93 -22.84 -10.42
N SER A 681 32.57 -22.31 -11.46
CA SER A 681 33.49 -21.19 -11.38
C SER A 681 33.37 -20.25 -12.60
N ASN A 682 34.04 -19.10 -12.55
CA ASN A 682 34.07 -18.09 -13.61
C ASN A 682 32.72 -17.40 -13.87
N ILE A 683 31.89 -17.31 -12.84
CA ILE A 683 30.63 -16.57 -12.85
C ILE A 683 30.85 -15.28 -12.05
N SER A 684 31.10 -14.20 -12.78
CA SER A 684 31.33 -12.86 -12.25
C SER A 684 30.48 -11.86 -13.04
N GLU A 685 30.45 -10.60 -12.59
CA GLU A 685 29.81 -9.55 -13.33
C GLU A 685 30.50 -9.29 -14.69
N ALA A 686 31.82 -9.38 -14.74
CA ALA A 686 32.57 -9.20 -15.99
C ALA A 686 32.34 -10.33 -17.00
N THR A 687 32.13 -11.57 -16.53
CA THR A 687 31.98 -12.74 -17.42
C THR A 687 30.54 -13.09 -17.75
N THR A 688 29.58 -12.79 -16.86
CA THR A 688 28.17 -13.18 -17.01
C THR A 688 27.19 -12.01 -16.95
N GLY A 689 27.67 -10.82 -16.59
CA GLY A 689 26.94 -9.55 -16.69
C GLY A 689 25.78 -9.36 -15.72
N LEU A 690 25.44 -10.33 -14.85
CA LEU A 690 24.21 -10.38 -14.01
C LEU A 690 22.88 -10.19 -14.76
N GLU A 691 22.93 -10.06 -16.09
CA GLU A 691 21.79 -9.62 -16.92
C GLU A 691 21.50 -10.56 -18.09
N TYR A 692 22.50 -11.30 -18.56
CA TYR A 692 22.37 -12.16 -19.74
C TYR A 692 22.29 -13.65 -19.40
N VAL A 693 22.81 -14.05 -18.23
CA VAL A 693 23.18 -15.45 -17.96
C VAL A 693 22.73 -15.97 -16.60
N VAL A 694 22.48 -15.09 -15.61
CA VAL A 694 22.17 -15.49 -14.22
C VAL A 694 21.08 -14.61 -13.60
N ASP A 695 19.96 -15.19 -13.17
CA ASP A 695 18.92 -14.49 -12.40
C ASP A 695 19.18 -14.51 -10.88
N GLY A 696 19.25 -13.32 -10.28
CA GLY A 696 19.40 -13.13 -8.83
C GLY A 696 18.27 -13.77 -8.00
N THR A 697 17.05 -13.84 -8.52
CA THR A 697 15.90 -14.44 -7.81
C THR A 697 15.94 -15.96 -7.81
N THR A 698 16.33 -16.59 -8.92
CA THR A 698 16.49 -18.05 -9.02
C THR A 698 17.73 -18.56 -8.26
N THR A 699 18.80 -17.77 -8.19
CA THR A 699 20.00 -18.06 -7.39
C THR A 699 19.83 -17.78 -5.90
N ALA A 700 18.77 -17.07 -5.48
CA ALA A 700 18.42 -16.88 -4.07
C ALA A 700 18.22 -18.20 -3.30
N LYS A 701 17.85 -19.29 -4.00
CA LYS A 701 17.80 -20.64 -3.40
C LYS A 701 19.16 -21.11 -2.88
N TRP A 702 20.26 -20.69 -3.53
CA TRP A 702 21.62 -21.02 -3.11
C TRP A 702 22.06 -20.18 -1.92
N LYS A 703 21.72 -18.89 -1.90
CA LYS A 703 21.86 -18.04 -0.70
C LYS A 703 21.06 -18.58 0.49
N LYS A 704 19.82 -19.06 0.27
CA LYS A 704 18.98 -19.69 1.30
C LYS A 704 19.52 -21.04 1.79
N LYS A 705 20.28 -21.76 0.95
CA LYS A 705 20.92 -23.05 1.29
C LYS A 705 22.36 -22.89 1.79
N ALA A 706 22.94 -21.70 1.72
CA ALA A 706 24.25 -21.42 2.30
C ALA A 706 24.16 -21.57 3.81
N ILE A 707 25.10 -22.32 4.39
CA ILE A 707 25.20 -22.48 5.84
C ILE A 707 25.63 -21.13 6.41
N LYS A 708 24.72 -20.46 7.13
CA LYS A 708 25.02 -19.21 7.81
C LYS A 708 25.59 -19.50 9.19
N ILE A 709 26.70 -18.86 9.54
CA ILE A 709 27.22 -18.91 10.91
C ILE A 709 26.21 -18.22 11.83
N ASN A 710 25.61 -17.10 11.41
CA ASN A 710 24.56 -16.40 12.16
C ASN A 710 23.41 -15.96 11.22
N ASP A 711 22.14 -16.11 11.63
CA ASP A 711 20.96 -15.67 10.88
C ASP A 711 20.15 -14.70 11.73
N ARG A 712 20.31 -13.39 11.50
CA ARG A 712 19.68 -12.35 12.35
C ARG A 712 18.14 -12.40 12.35
N ASP A 713 17.54 -12.98 11.30
CA ASP A 713 16.09 -13.03 11.10
C ASP A 713 15.49 -14.45 11.20
N GLY A 714 16.27 -15.49 11.53
CA GLY A 714 15.82 -16.89 11.46
C GLY A 714 16.52 -17.88 12.41
N ARG A 715 15.92 -19.08 12.59
CA ARG A 715 16.39 -20.14 13.51
C ARG A 715 17.51 -21.04 12.97
N ASN A 716 17.98 -20.81 11.74
CA ASN A 716 18.82 -21.79 11.02
C ASN A 716 20.33 -21.50 11.06
N GLY A 717 20.77 -20.47 11.80
CA GLY A 717 22.20 -20.16 11.96
C GLY A 717 22.87 -21.07 13.00
N ILE A 718 24.12 -21.48 12.75
CA ILE A 718 24.90 -22.32 13.68
C ILE A 718 25.00 -21.67 15.07
N VAL A 719 25.25 -20.36 15.13
CA VAL A 719 25.30 -19.57 16.37
C VAL A 719 23.96 -19.56 17.10
N ASN A 720 22.83 -19.49 16.37
CA ASN A 720 21.50 -19.51 16.98
C ASN A 720 21.18 -20.88 17.58
N ALA A 721 21.54 -21.96 16.88
CA ALA A 721 21.38 -23.33 17.40
C ALA A 721 22.23 -23.57 18.66
N ILE A 722 23.48 -23.07 18.67
CA ILE A 722 24.36 -23.13 19.86
C ILE A 722 23.77 -22.29 21.00
N LEU A 723 23.32 -21.06 20.74
CA LEU A 723 22.74 -20.17 21.75
C LEU A 723 21.44 -20.73 22.35
N ASP A 724 20.56 -21.30 21.53
CA ASP A 724 19.29 -21.86 22.00
C ASP A 724 19.53 -23.11 22.86
N TYR A 725 20.44 -23.99 22.44
CA TYR A 725 20.86 -25.14 23.24
C TYR A 725 21.51 -24.71 24.56
N GLU A 726 22.48 -23.80 24.52
CA GLU A 726 23.19 -23.31 25.70
C GLU A 726 22.27 -22.57 26.67
N LYS A 727 21.30 -21.76 26.19
CA LYS A 727 20.30 -21.12 27.05
C LYS A 727 19.37 -22.14 27.72
N LEU A 728 18.99 -23.20 27.02
CA LEU A 728 18.18 -24.28 27.58
C LEU A 728 18.93 -25.00 28.71
N VAL A 729 20.17 -25.39 28.46
CA VAL A 729 21.04 -26.05 29.45
C VAL A 729 21.32 -25.12 30.64
N ASP A 730 21.58 -23.84 30.38
CA ASP A 730 21.88 -22.83 31.40
C ASP A 730 20.65 -22.51 32.28
N ASN A 731 19.45 -22.47 31.71
CA ASN A 731 18.20 -22.35 32.46
C ASN A 731 17.93 -23.60 33.32
N GLU A 732 18.19 -24.80 32.81
CA GLU A 732 18.05 -26.03 33.59
C GLU A 732 19.05 -26.06 34.76
N ALA A 733 20.30 -25.64 34.52
CA ALA A 733 21.33 -25.50 35.55
C ALA A 733 20.94 -24.46 36.61
N LYS A 734 20.32 -23.34 36.20
CA LYS A 734 19.78 -22.34 37.11
C LYS A 734 18.66 -22.91 37.99
N ASN A 735 17.69 -23.60 37.39
CA ASN A 735 16.59 -24.22 38.12
C ASN A 735 17.08 -25.29 39.11
N LYS A 736 18.07 -26.11 38.70
CA LYS A 736 18.75 -27.07 39.61
C LYS A 736 19.46 -26.37 40.75
N ALA A 737 20.16 -25.28 40.48
CA ALA A 737 20.86 -24.51 41.50
C ALA A 737 19.89 -23.87 42.51
N GLU A 738 18.76 -23.31 42.04
CA GLU A 738 17.70 -22.77 42.89
C GLU A 738 17.03 -23.87 43.74
N ALA A 739 16.69 -25.01 43.14
CA ALA A 739 16.09 -26.14 43.85
C ALA A 739 17.02 -26.76 44.93
N LEU A 740 18.33 -26.75 44.67
CA LEU A 740 19.35 -27.27 45.59
C LEU A 740 19.97 -26.20 46.49
N ASN A 741 19.53 -24.95 46.38
CA ASN A 741 20.04 -23.79 47.11
C ASN A 741 21.58 -23.59 46.95
N THR A 742 22.09 -23.83 45.75
CA THR A 742 23.51 -23.71 45.39
C THR A 742 23.77 -22.52 44.47
N ARG A 743 25.02 -22.08 44.36
CA ARG A 743 25.40 -20.90 43.56
C ARG A 743 25.38 -21.22 42.07
N TYR A 744 24.44 -20.60 41.34
CA TYR A 744 24.37 -20.68 39.88
C TYR A 744 25.52 -19.89 39.20
N LYS A 745 26.12 -20.49 38.16
CA LYS A 745 27.13 -19.86 37.31
C LYS A 745 26.71 -19.95 35.85
N LYS A 746 26.45 -18.78 35.26
CA LYS A 746 25.99 -18.63 33.87
C LYS A 746 26.99 -19.16 32.85
N SER A 747 26.53 -19.95 31.88
CA SER A 747 27.34 -20.39 30.73
C SER A 747 27.84 -19.17 29.93
N LYS A 748 29.14 -19.16 29.60
CA LYS A 748 29.74 -18.11 28.77
C LYS A 748 29.16 -18.12 27.35
N LEU A 749 28.77 -19.29 26.84
CA LEU A 749 28.25 -19.48 25.48
C LEU A 749 26.74 -19.19 25.38
N ALA A 750 26.03 -19.03 26.50
CA ALA A 750 24.64 -18.57 26.52
C ALA A 750 24.48 -17.05 26.29
N SER A 751 25.59 -16.33 26.12
CA SER A 751 25.61 -14.88 25.87
C SER A 751 26.13 -14.58 24.46
N GLN A 752 25.29 -13.90 23.68
CA GLN A 752 25.59 -13.54 22.28
C GLN A 752 26.84 -12.66 22.14
N SER A 753 27.17 -11.85 23.14
CA SER A 753 28.37 -10.99 23.12
C SER A 753 29.69 -11.75 23.19
N ASN A 754 29.66 -13.04 23.52
CA ASN A 754 30.86 -13.89 23.65
C ASN A 754 31.13 -14.74 22.40
N LEU A 755 30.30 -14.61 21.36
CA LEU A 755 30.48 -15.27 20.06
C LEU A 755 30.77 -14.17 19.03
N SER A 756 31.91 -14.26 18.33
CA SER A 756 32.30 -13.27 17.30
C SER A 756 31.60 -13.55 15.97
N ASP A 757 31.11 -12.47 15.33
CA ASP A 757 30.51 -12.47 14.00
C ASP A 757 31.55 -12.19 12.88
N ASP A 758 32.84 -12.04 13.23
CA ASP A 758 33.88 -11.50 12.32
C ASP A 758 34.21 -12.43 11.14
N ALA A 759 33.75 -13.69 11.18
CA ALA A 759 33.97 -14.69 10.12
C ALA A 759 32.81 -14.77 9.10
N ASN A 760 31.75 -13.95 9.22
CA ASN A 760 30.67 -13.95 8.22
C ASN A 760 31.15 -13.32 6.90
N TYR A 761 31.42 -14.16 5.91
CA TYR A 761 31.62 -13.73 4.53
C TYR A 761 30.29 -13.29 3.91
N ASN A 762 29.97 -12.00 3.99
CA ASN A 762 28.91 -11.38 3.21
C ASN A 762 29.46 -11.07 1.81
N ASN A 763 29.08 -11.85 0.80
CA ASN A 763 29.35 -11.47 -0.58
C ASN A 763 28.40 -10.36 -1.04
N SER A 764 28.91 -9.50 -1.90
CA SER A 764 28.33 -8.23 -2.28
C SER A 764 27.00 -8.27 -3.04
N TYR A 765 26.65 -9.28 -3.86
CA TYR A 765 25.46 -9.12 -4.75
C TYR A 765 24.72 -10.41 -5.17
N PHE A 766 25.27 -11.59 -4.92
CA PHE A 766 24.71 -12.86 -5.42
C PHE A 766 23.52 -13.36 -4.58
N GLY A 767 22.34 -13.46 -5.21
CA GLY A 767 21.10 -13.86 -4.53
C GLY A 767 20.44 -12.76 -3.67
N GLU A 768 20.89 -11.49 -3.77
CA GLU A 768 20.29 -10.34 -3.07
C GLU A 768 19.42 -9.45 -3.98
N PHE A 769 19.75 -9.31 -5.27
CA PHE A 769 19.00 -8.45 -6.19
C PHE A 769 17.67 -9.07 -6.61
N GLN A 770 16.56 -8.43 -6.23
CA GLN A 770 15.19 -8.84 -6.60
C GLN A 770 14.49 -7.89 -7.57
N SER A 771 15.02 -6.69 -7.80
CA SER A 771 14.35 -5.72 -8.67
C SER A 771 15.35 -4.72 -9.24
N ILE A 772 15.41 -4.70 -10.58
CA ILE A 772 15.99 -3.68 -11.46
C ILE A 772 17.52 -3.77 -11.68
N ASN A 773 17.82 -4.29 -12.86
CA ASN A 773 19.10 -4.54 -13.52
C ASN A 773 19.90 -3.25 -13.82
N ASN A 774 21.10 -3.14 -13.25
CA ASN A 774 22.09 -2.07 -13.49
C ASN A 774 23.42 -2.63 -14.06
N GLY A 775 23.36 -3.66 -14.89
CA GLY A 775 24.57 -4.18 -15.49
C GLY A 775 25.10 -3.24 -16.56
N TRP A 776 26.40 -2.99 -16.44
CA TRP A 776 27.24 -2.22 -17.35
C TRP A 776 26.99 -2.54 -18.84
N PHE A 777 26.60 -3.79 -19.16
CA PHE A 777 26.33 -4.26 -20.51
C PHE A 777 24.94 -3.83 -21.05
N LYS A 778 23.85 -3.98 -20.27
CA LYS A 778 22.52 -3.53 -20.68
C LYS A 778 22.44 -2.02 -20.79
N ASP A 779 23.12 -1.27 -19.90
CA ASP A 779 23.16 0.19 -20.00
C ASP A 779 23.90 0.66 -21.26
N ARG A 780 25.10 0.12 -21.53
CA ARG A 780 25.86 0.41 -22.77
C ARG A 780 25.02 0.12 -24.02
N TRP A 781 24.25 -0.95 -24.00
CA TRP A 781 23.37 -1.30 -25.10
C TRP A 781 22.19 -0.34 -25.28
N TYR A 782 21.43 -0.03 -24.22
CA TYR A 782 20.31 0.92 -24.33
C TYR A 782 20.77 2.26 -24.91
N ARG A 783 21.99 2.66 -24.57
CA ARG A 783 22.59 3.92 -25.01
C ARG A 783 23.06 3.85 -26.46
N ASP A 784 23.38 2.67 -26.99
CA ASP A 784 23.59 2.44 -28.42
C ASP A 784 22.31 2.69 -29.21
N PHE A 785 21.20 2.06 -28.79
CA PHE A 785 19.91 2.21 -29.44
C PHE A 785 19.41 3.67 -29.45
N LEU A 786 19.67 4.42 -28.38
CA LEU A 786 19.24 5.81 -28.25
C LEU A 786 20.25 6.83 -28.86
N ASP A 787 21.39 6.39 -29.40
CA ASP A 787 22.53 7.24 -29.81
C ASP A 787 23.08 8.17 -28.70
N PHE A 788 23.15 7.66 -27.47
CA PHE A 788 23.73 8.35 -26.30
C PHE A 788 25.02 7.70 -25.80
N LYS A 789 25.67 6.85 -26.60
CA LYS A 789 26.97 6.25 -26.23
C LYS A 789 28.00 7.35 -25.96
N LEU A 790 28.70 7.24 -24.83
CA LEU A 790 29.85 8.08 -24.52
C LEU A 790 31.14 7.52 -25.14
N TYR A 791 31.29 6.19 -25.13
CA TYR A 791 32.41 5.46 -25.73
C TYR A 791 31.96 4.63 -26.93
N ASP A 792 32.86 4.43 -27.90
CA ASP A 792 32.62 3.57 -29.06
C ASP A 792 32.73 2.09 -28.71
N ASP A 793 32.57 1.20 -29.69
CA ASP A 793 32.63 -0.25 -29.47
C ASP A 793 34.01 -0.72 -28.99
N ASP A 794 35.09 0.01 -29.31
CA ASP A 794 36.47 -0.25 -28.86
C ASP A 794 36.76 0.38 -27.47
N GLY A 795 35.77 1.04 -26.87
CA GLY A 795 35.89 1.71 -25.58
C GLY A 795 36.63 3.05 -25.66
N LYS A 796 36.82 3.64 -26.85
CA LYS A 796 37.42 4.97 -27.01
C LYS A 796 36.34 6.06 -26.95
N PRO A 797 36.65 7.28 -26.48
CA PRO A 797 35.69 8.38 -26.46
C PRO A 797 35.16 8.72 -27.86
N ILE A 798 33.83 8.81 -28.00
CA ILE A 798 33.21 9.24 -29.26
C ILE A 798 33.43 10.73 -29.47
N LYS A 799 33.95 11.11 -30.64
CA LYS A 799 34.05 12.50 -31.07
C LYS A 799 32.71 12.98 -31.63
N ASP A 800 32.29 14.18 -31.24
CA ASP A 800 31.01 14.75 -31.66
C ASP A 800 31.09 16.27 -31.82
N ASP A 801 31.06 16.73 -33.06
CA ASP A 801 31.17 18.15 -33.40
C ASP A 801 29.92 18.97 -33.01
N ALA A 802 28.82 18.32 -32.64
CA ALA A 802 27.58 18.98 -32.21
C ALA A 802 27.63 19.49 -30.76
N ILE A 803 28.62 19.03 -29.97
CA ILE A 803 28.80 19.41 -28.58
C ILE A 803 29.00 20.92 -28.44
N ARG A 804 28.30 21.55 -27.50
CA ARG A 804 28.40 23.02 -27.27
C ARG A 804 28.97 23.39 -25.90
N ILE A 805 29.13 22.43 -24.99
CA ILE A 805 29.71 22.71 -23.68
C ILE A 805 31.18 23.10 -23.82
N LYS A 806 31.60 24.05 -22.99
CA LYS A 806 32.98 24.49 -22.88
C LYS A 806 33.63 23.90 -21.65
N ASP A 807 34.92 23.61 -21.74
CA ASP A 807 35.73 23.27 -20.59
C ASP A 807 35.96 24.48 -19.66
N LEU A 808 36.70 24.27 -18.58
CA LEU A 808 37.02 25.30 -17.60
C LEU A 808 38.04 26.35 -18.11
N GLU A 809 38.61 26.18 -19.30
CA GLU A 809 39.40 27.20 -20.02
C GLU A 809 38.55 28.00 -21.03
N GLY A 810 37.27 27.64 -21.20
CA GLY A 810 36.37 28.26 -22.18
C GLY A 810 36.50 27.71 -23.61
N LYS A 811 37.22 26.60 -23.81
CA LYS A 811 37.39 25.92 -25.11
C LYS A 811 36.26 24.92 -25.33
N LYS A 812 35.85 24.74 -26.59
CA LYS A 812 34.82 23.76 -26.97
C LYS A 812 35.36 22.34 -26.75
N VAL A 813 34.55 21.49 -26.13
CA VAL A 813 34.85 20.07 -25.96
C VAL A 813 34.51 19.29 -27.24
N ASP A 814 35.35 18.31 -27.61
CA ASP A 814 35.26 17.57 -28.87
C ASP A 814 34.78 16.10 -28.72
N SER A 815 34.57 15.61 -27.50
CA SER A 815 34.12 14.23 -27.22
C SER A 815 32.99 14.16 -26.21
N ARG A 816 32.10 13.18 -26.39
CA ARG A 816 30.89 12.98 -25.57
C ARG A 816 31.23 12.71 -24.10
N VAL A 817 32.25 11.89 -23.83
CA VAL A 817 32.75 11.61 -22.46
C VAL A 817 33.22 12.88 -21.76
N ASN A 818 34.08 13.66 -22.43
CA ASN A 818 34.60 14.89 -21.84
C ASN A 818 33.48 15.92 -21.67
N ALA A 819 32.51 15.98 -22.59
CA ALA A 819 31.36 16.87 -22.46
C ALA A 819 30.50 16.51 -21.23
N TYR A 820 30.24 15.22 -21.02
CA TYR A 820 29.53 14.75 -19.83
C TYR A 820 30.33 15.03 -18.55
N TRP A 821 31.64 14.76 -18.54
CA TRP A 821 32.50 15.05 -17.41
C TRP A 821 32.52 16.55 -17.08
N GLN A 822 32.71 17.43 -18.07
CA GLN A 822 32.65 18.88 -17.90
C GLN A 822 31.30 19.33 -17.36
N PHE A 823 30.20 18.77 -17.86
CA PHE A 823 28.87 19.01 -17.32
C PHE A 823 28.78 18.59 -15.85
N TYR A 824 29.21 17.36 -15.54
CA TYR A 824 29.17 16.78 -14.20
C TYR A 824 29.95 17.64 -13.20
N ILE A 825 31.24 17.91 -13.44
CA ILE A 825 32.07 18.68 -12.51
C ILE A 825 31.58 20.13 -12.37
N GLN A 826 31.15 20.77 -13.45
CA GLN A 826 30.65 22.14 -13.40
C GLN A 826 29.28 22.22 -12.71
N SER A 827 28.45 21.18 -12.83
CA SER A 827 27.18 21.09 -12.09
C SER A 827 27.42 21.00 -10.58
N GLN A 828 28.47 20.27 -10.17
CA GLN A 828 28.94 20.17 -8.79
C GLN A 828 29.61 21.47 -8.31
N GLY A 829 29.95 22.38 -9.22
CA GLY A 829 30.45 23.73 -8.91
C GLY A 829 31.92 23.95 -9.20
N VAL A 830 32.64 22.95 -9.70
CA VAL A 830 34.06 23.06 -10.05
C VAL A 830 34.27 24.21 -11.05
N GLY A 831 35.16 25.14 -10.71
CA GLY A 831 35.47 26.34 -11.51
C GLY A 831 34.34 27.37 -11.61
N LYS A 832 33.22 27.19 -10.89
CA LYS A 832 32.07 28.12 -10.88
C LYS A 832 31.77 28.71 -9.51
N ARG A 833 32.03 27.95 -8.45
CA ARG A 833 31.76 28.33 -7.06
C ARG A 833 32.73 27.60 -6.14
N ASN A 834 33.03 28.18 -4.99
CA ASN A 834 33.95 27.58 -4.02
C ASN A 834 33.25 26.92 -2.83
N ILE A 835 31.94 27.15 -2.67
CA ILE A 835 31.04 26.36 -1.81
C ILE A 835 29.96 25.71 -2.69
N SER A 836 29.83 24.39 -2.60
CA SER A 836 28.90 23.62 -3.42
C SER A 836 27.64 23.22 -2.68
N GLY A 837 27.71 22.96 -1.38
CA GLY A 837 26.55 22.50 -0.61
C GLY A 837 26.75 22.49 0.89
N ILE A 838 25.64 22.23 1.57
CA ILE A 838 25.52 22.12 3.03
C ILE A 838 24.88 20.76 3.31
N TRP A 839 25.56 19.91 4.08
CA TRP A 839 25.09 18.59 4.47
C TRP A 839 24.78 18.54 5.95
N ARG A 840 23.59 18.05 6.34
CA ARG A 840 23.22 17.77 7.72
C ARG A 840 23.18 16.27 7.95
N ASP A 841 23.92 15.82 8.96
CA ASP A 841 23.78 14.48 9.53
C ASP A 841 22.65 14.51 10.57
N ALA A 842 21.54 13.82 10.28
CA ALA A 842 20.37 13.79 11.15
C ALA A 842 20.63 13.11 12.51
N THR A 843 21.60 12.19 12.57
CA THR A 843 21.91 11.45 13.82
C THR A 843 22.77 12.27 14.77
N LYS A 844 23.69 13.07 14.23
CA LYS A 844 24.59 13.93 15.01
C LYS A 844 24.03 15.33 15.24
N ASP A 845 22.95 15.67 14.54
CA ASP A 845 22.39 17.01 14.43
C ASP A 845 23.43 18.11 14.13
N ALA A 846 24.39 17.76 13.28
CA ALA A 846 25.52 18.60 12.93
C ALA A 846 25.59 18.80 11.41
N VAL A 847 26.18 19.92 11.00
CA VAL A 847 26.27 20.36 9.62
C VAL A 847 27.72 20.40 9.15
N ALA A 848 27.97 19.94 7.94
CA ALA A 848 29.23 20.10 7.22
C ALA A 848 28.98 20.87 5.92
N MET A 849 29.92 21.73 5.52
CA MET A 849 29.92 22.40 4.23
C MET A 849 31.00 21.80 3.34
N PHE A 850 30.78 21.79 2.04
CA PHE A 850 31.74 21.24 1.09
C PHE A 850 31.77 22.02 -0.22
N GLY A 851 32.86 21.89 -0.96
CA GLY A 851 33.05 22.56 -2.23
C GLY A 851 34.39 22.22 -2.89
N TYR A 852 34.78 23.05 -3.84
CA TYR A 852 35.98 22.87 -4.64
C TYR A 852 36.77 24.17 -4.72
N LEU A 853 38.09 24.09 -4.58
CA LEU A 853 39.01 25.21 -4.72
C LEU A 853 39.99 24.91 -5.84
N SER A 854 40.36 25.90 -6.64
CA SER A 854 41.44 25.76 -7.60
C SER A 854 42.79 25.59 -6.89
N SER A 855 43.71 24.81 -7.48
CA SER A 855 45.00 24.49 -6.84
C SER A 855 45.83 25.71 -6.45
N ASP A 856 45.70 26.83 -7.16
CA ASP A 856 46.44 28.07 -6.92
C ASP A 856 46.03 28.79 -5.62
N VAL A 857 44.80 28.55 -5.13
CA VAL A 857 44.29 29.14 -3.88
C VAL A 857 44.04 28.13 -2.77
N ALA A 858 43.98 26.83 -3.09
CA ALA A 858 43.64 25.77 -2.14
C ALA A 858 44.53 25.77 -0.88
N ASN A 859 45.81 26.10 -0.98
CA ASN A 859 46.74 26.14 0.16
C ASN A 859 46.46 27.29 1.15
N LYS A 860 45.70 28.32 0.74
CA LYS A 860 45.35 29.48 1.57
C LYS A 860 44.04 29.30 2.35
N ALA A 861 43.29 28.22 2.10
CA ALA A 861 42.03 27.93 2.77
C ALA A 861 42.16 26.73 3.72
N ASN A 862 42.35 26.94 5.02
CA ASN A 862 42.45 25.86 6.02
C ASN A 862 41.25 25.82 6.98
N TYR A 863 40.56 26.95 7.11
CA TYR A 863 39.39 27.12 7.94
C TYR A 863 38.30 27.85 7.15
N LEU A 864 37.06 27.55 7.47
CA LEU A 864 35.89 28.33 7.07
C LEU A 864 35.49 29.22 8.24
N ALA A 865 35.52 30.53 8.05
CA ALA A 865 35.24 31.54 9.04
C ALA A 865 33.81 32.10 8.88
N PHE A 866 33.15 32.30 10.01
CA PHE A 866 31.80 32.85 10.14
C PHE A 866 31.89 34.12 10.98
N LYS A 867 31.78 35.27 10.34
CA LYS A 867 31.73 36.56 11.01
C LYS A 867 30.28 36.95 11.24
N ASN A 868 29.85 37.04 12.49
CA ASN A 868 28.51 37.49 12.83
C ASN A 868 28.30 38.94 12.35
N GLN A 869 27.21 39.19 11.62
CA GLN A 869 26.95 40.51 11.01
C GLN A 869 26.50 41.55 12.03
N ASP A 870 25.92 41.13 13.17
CA ASP A 870 25.43 42.01 14.22
C ASP A 870 26.52 42.30 15.28
N THR A 871 27.29 41.28 15.69
CA THR A 871 28.29 41.40 16.77
C THR A 871 29.73 41.55 16.28
N GLY A 872 30.01 41.18 15.02
CA GLY A 872 31.37 41.14 14.47
C GLY A 872 32.25 39.98 14.96
N GLU A 873 31.74 39.12 15.84
CA GLU A 873 32.46 37.93 16.35
C GLU A 873 32.79 36.96 15.22
N ILE A 874 34.02 36.46 15.18
CA ILE A 874 34.49 35.48 14.19
C ILE A 874 34.62 34.12 14.85
N LYS A 875 33.95 33.12 14.28
CA LYS A 875 34.11 31.71 14.64
C LYS A 875 34.54 30.91 13.43
N THR A 876 35.35 29.87 13.62
CA THR A 876 35.92 29.09 12.52
C THR A 876 35.64 27.60 12.66
N VAL A 877 35.56 26.90 11.53
CA VAL A 877 35.58 25.44 11.45
C VAL A 877 36.71 24.99 10.52
N LYS A 878 37.45 23.96 10.89
CA LYS A 878 38.53 23.41 10.05
C LYS A 878 37.96 22.73 8.81
N ILE A 879 38.69 22.79 7.69
CA ILE A 879 38.36 22.04 6.48
C ILE A 879 39.40 20.95 6.18
N ASN A 880 38.92 19.81 5.69
CA ASN A 880 39.72 18.66 5.27
C ASN A 880 39.74 18.57 3.74
N LYS A 881 40.93 18.32 3.19
CA LYS A 881 41.20 18.24 1.74
C LYS A 881 41.74 16.87 1.31
N GLN A 882 41.94 15.96 2.27
CA GLN A 882 42.42 14.61 2.01
C GLN A 882 41.22 13.67 1.88
N PHE A 883 41.27 12.77 0.90
CA PHE A 883 40.22 11.79 0.62
C PHE A 883 38.82 12.42 0.44
N SER A 884 38.78 13.70 0.07
CA SER A 884 37.56 14.51 -0.06
C SER A 884 36.97 14.47 -1.47
N SER A 885 37.59 13.78 -2.43
CA SER A 885 37.05 13.55 -3.77
C SER A 885 37.33 12.12 -4.22
N ASN A 886 36.32 11.53 -4.82
CA ASN A 886 36.36 10.28 -5.56
C ASN A 886 35.93 10.49 -7.03
N MET A 887 35.90 11.73 -7.52
CA MET A 887 35.45 12.05 -8.86
C MET A 887 36.52 11.73 -9.90
N PHE A 888 36.19 10.86 -10.84
CA PHE A 888 37.02 10.56 -12.00
C PHE A 888 36.15 10.15 -13.18
N TYR A 889 36.76 10.00 -14.35
CA TYR A 889 36.21 9.22 -15.45
C TYR A 889 37.29 8.34 -16.08
N TYR A 890 36.89 7.26 -16.75
CA TYR A 890 37.81 6.38 -17.47
C TYR A 890 38.18 6.94 -18.84
N LYS A 891 39.47 7.03 -19.16
CA LYS A 891 39.91 7.52 -20.47
C LYS A 891 39.50 6.57 -21.60
N THR A 892 39.40 5.28 -21.29
CA THR A 892 38.80 4.26 -22.16
C THR A 892 37.87 3.38 -21.33
N GLN A 893 36.73 2.98 -21.87
CA GLN A 893 35.78 2.09 -21.19
C GLN A 893 36.21 0.63 -21.39
N ASN A 894 36.75 0.00 -20.33
CA ASN A 894 37.28 -1.37 -20.38
C ASN A 894 36.98 -2.14 -19.07
N ILE A 895 36.68 -3.43 -19.18
CA ILE A 895 36.38 -4.34 -18.06
C ILE A 895 37.57 -4.60 -17.12
N GLU A 896 38.78 -4.27 -17.56
CA GLU A 896 40.00 -4.43 -16.77
C GLU A 896 40.48 -3.12 -16.11
N ASN A 897 39.71 -2.04 -16.23
CA ASN A 897 40.17 -0.72 -15.77
C ASN A 897 40.50 -0.70 -14.27
N GLU A 898 39.65 -1.29 -13.42
CA GLU A 898 39.91 -1.39 -11.98
C GLU A 898 41.16 -2.23 -11.71
N LYS A 899 41.26 -3.40 -12.34
CA LYS A 899 42.43 -4.30 -12.22
C LYS A 899 43.73 -3.60 -12.63
N LYS A 900 43.70 -2.83 -13.73
CA LYS A 900 44.85 -2.05 -14.21
C LYS A 900 45.19 -0.91 -13.26
N TYR A 901 44.18 -0.26 -12.68
CA TYR A 901 44.36 0.84 -11.74
C TYR A 901 44.95 0.35 -10.40
N GLU A 902 44.46 -0.76 -9.87
CA GLU A 902 44.98 -1.40 -8.66
C GLU A 902 46.42 -1.92 -8.84
N ALA A 903 46.75 -2.45 -10.03
CA ALA A 903 48.09 -2.92 -10.35
C ALA A 903 49.10 -1.78 -10.66
N ALA A 904 48.63 -0.56 -10.89
CA ALA A 904 49.48 0.58 -11.23
C ALA A 904 50.32 1.03 -10.02
N LYS A 905 51.64 1.11 -10.22
CA LYS A 905 52.62 1.45 -9.18
C LYS A 905 53.00 2.94 -9.16
N THR A 906 52.61 3.68 -10.19
CA THR A 906 52.98 5.10 -10.40
C THR A 906 51.74 5.92 -10.74
N ASP A 907 51.77 7.22 -10.45
CA ASP A 907 50.66 8.12 -10.76
C ASP A 907 50.50 8.32 -12.27
N GLU A 908 51.58 8.25 -13.07
CA GLU A 908 51.51 8.28 -14.53
C GLU A 908 50.68 7.11 -15.09
N GLN A 909 50.89 5.91 -14.56
CA GLN A 909 50.12 4.71 -14.95
C GLN A 909 48.65 4.84 -14.55
N ARG A 910 48.36 5.38 -13.36
CA ARG A 910 46.98 5.64 -12.90
C ARG A 910 46.30 6.70 -13.76
N ASN A 911 47.02 7.76 -14.08
CA ASN A 911 46.57 8.88 -14.92
C ASN A 911 46.40 8.50 -16.39
N ALA A 912 46.97 7.39 -16.86
CA ALA A 912 46.69 6.84 -18.18
C ALA A 912 45.31 6.15 -18.24
N ILE A 913 44.79 5.70 -17.10
CA ILE A 913 43.53 4.96 -16.98
C ILE A 913 42.38 5.90 -16.61
N ARG A 914 42.58 6.73 -15.58
CA ARG A 914 41.59 7.66 -15.06
C ARG A 914 41.96 9.10 -15.38
N HIS A 915 40.94 9.91 -15.59
CA HIS A 915 41.02 11.36 -15.60
C HIS A 915 40.32 11.91 -14.35
N THR A 916 40.95 12.84 -13.64
CA THR A 916 40.50 13.33 -12.33
C THR A 916 40.49 14.86 -12.28
N LEU A 917 39.90 15.43 -11.23
CA LEU A 917 39.91 16.88 -10.97
C LEU A 917 41.32 17.48 -10.92
N ALA A 918 42.34 16.71 -10.53
CA ALA A 918 43.72 17.18 -10.45
C ALA A 918 44.34 17.49 -11.83
N GLN A 919 43.72 17.00 -12.91
CA GLN A 919 44.20 17.15 -14.30
C GLN A 919 43.43 18.22 -15.08
N GLU A 920 42.39 18.81 -14.48
CA GLU A 920 41.57 19.84 -15.12
C GLU A 920 42.34 21.14 -15.27
N LYS A 921 42.46 21.63 -16.50
CA LYS A 921 42.98 22.98 -16.76
C LYS A 921 41.85 23.97 -16.60
N TYR A 922 42.14 25.14 -16.02
CA TYR A 922 41.14 26.17 -15.79
C TYR A 922 41.67 27.55 -16.08
N ASN A 923 40.77 28.44 -16.49
CA ASN A 923 40.98 29.87 -16.63
C ASN A 923 39.67 30.62 -16.40
N TYR A 924 39.45 31.17 -15.20
CA TYR A 924 38.21 31.85 -14.83
C TYR A 924 38.46 33.06 -13.91
N LYS A 925 37.46 33.95 -13.83
CA LYS A 925 37.45 35.11 -12.92
C LYS A 925 36.34 34.92 -11.89
N ASP A 926 36.65 35.08 -10.62
CA ASP A 926 35.70 35.07 -9.52
C ASP A 926 35.87 36.31 -8.61
N THR A 927 35.18 36.35 -7.47
CA THR A 927 35.30 37.46 -6.50
C THR A 927 36.68 37.62 -5.86
N ASN A 928 37.55 36.62 -5.99
CA ASN A 928 38.91 36.53 -5.46
C ASN A 928 39.98 36.85 -6.51
N GLY A 929 39.60 37.02 -7.78
CA GLY A 929 40.48 37.48 -8.85
C GLY A 929 40.46 36.57 -10.07
N GLN A 930 41.52 36.64 -10.87
CA GLN A 930 41.72 35.76 -12.01
C GLN A 930 42.46 34.50 -11.54
N HIS A 931 41.94 33.33 -11.91
CA HIS A 931 42.50 32.01 -11.60
C HIS A 931 42.86 31.30 -12.89
N SER A 932 44.11 30.84 -13.00
CA SER A 932 44.56 30.01 -14.12
C SER A 932 45.58 28.98 -13.67
N GLY A 933 45.44 27.73 -14.13
CA GLY A 933 46.35 26.66 -13.76
C GLY A 933 45.79 25.27 -14.07
N THR A 934 46.29 24.26 -13.35
CA THR A 934 45.84 22.87 -13.46
C THR A 934 45.49 22.32 -12.08
N GLY A 935 44.33 21.67 -11.97
CA GLY A 935 43.87 20.94 -10.81
C GLY A 935 42.89 21.70 -9.91
N PHE A 936 41.95 20.94 -9.33
CA PHE A 936 41.08 21.37 -8.24
C PHE A 936 41.21 20.46 -7.03
N VAL A 937 41.07 21.07 -5.85
CA VAL A 937 41.07 20.41 -4.56
C VAL A 937 39.66 20.49 -3.98
N SER A 938 39.02 19.34 -3.76
CA SER A 938 37.76 19.32 -3.01
C SER A 938 38.03 19.46 -1.52
N TRP A 939 37.10 20.06 -0.80
CA TRP A 939 37.20 20.24 0.64
C TRP A 939 35.85 19.97 1.31
N VAL A 940 35.91 19.54 2.57
CA VAL A 940 34.75 19.38 3.45
C VAL A 940 35.10 19.91 4.83
N SER A 941 34.20 20.66 5.46
CA SER A 941 34.40 21.12 6.84
C SER A 941 34.25 19.96 7.83
N ASP A 942 34.86 20.10 9.01
CA ASP A 942 34.43 19.32 10.16
C ASP A 942 32.93 19.56 10.44
N TYR A 943 32.28 18.60 11.09
CA TYR A 943 30.90 18.75 11.52
C TYR A 943 30.79 19.83 12.59
N ALA A 944 29.90 20.80 12.38
CA ALA A 944 29.64 21.89 13.30
C ALA A 944 28.17 21.89 13.74
N ILE A 945 27.94 22.12 15.03
CA ILE A 945 26.60 22.26 15.61
C ILE A 945 26.11 23.69 15.38
N MET A 946 24.99 23.85 14.70
CA MET A 946 24.37 25.15 14.37
C MET A 946 22.90 25.18 14.83
N SER A 947 22.65 24.74 16.07
CA SER A 947 21.32 24.59 16.68
C SER A 947 21.36 25.07 18.14
N LYS A 948 20.24 24.99 18.87
CA LYS A 948 20.11 25.46 20.28
C LYS A 948 20.79 24.52 21.30
N TYR A 949 22.09 24.29 21.16
CA TYR A 949 22.90 23.54 22.13
C TYR A 949 23.96 24.42 22.80
N GLN A 950 24.38 24.04 24.01
CA GLN A 950 25.40 24.79 24.76
C GLN A 950 26.75 24.86 24.04
N ASN A 951 27.09 23.84 23.24
CA ASN A 951 28.32 23.74 22.45
C ASN A 951 28.12 24.12 20.96
N ALA A 952 27.08 24.88 20.63
CA ALA A 952 26.83 25.31 19.26
C ALA A 952 27.94 26.25 18.76
N LEU A 953 28.46 25.97 17.56
CA LEU A 953 29.38 26.87 16.86
C LEU A 953 28.64 28.15 16.50
N LEU A 954 27.48 28.02 15.82
CA LEU A 954 26.68 29.17 15.38
C LEU A 954 25.33 29.18 16.07
N THR A 955 24.90 30.36 16.49
CA THR A 955 23.65 30.58 17.23
C THR A 955 22.47 30.80 16.26
N PRO A 956 21.31 30.12 16.46
CA PRO A 956 20.09 30.39 15.71
C PRO A 956 19.57 31.83 15.85
N GLY A 957 18.89 32.30 14.81
CA GLY A 957 18.36 33.67 14.70
C GLY A 957 19.39 34.71 14.20
N GLN A 958 20.63 34.30 13.94
CA GLN A 958 21.74 35.19 13.57
C GLN A 958 22.12 35.04 12.09
N LYS A 959 22.83 36.04 11.56
CA LYS A 959 23.36 36.06 10.19
C LYS A 959 24.88 36.17 10.20
N TYR A 960 25.53 35.45 9.30
CA TYR A 960 26.99 35.37 9.25
C TYR A 960 27.51 35.61 7.82
N SER A 961 28.54 36.44 7.69
CA SER A 961 29.36 36.51 6.47
C SER A 961 30.37 35.35 6.50
N VAL A 962 30.49 34.63 5.38
CA VAL A 962 31.30 33.40 5.29
C VAL A 962 32.47 33.58 4.33
N TYR A 963 33.67 33.20 4.75
CA TYR A 963 34.91 33.26 3.97
C TYR A 963 35.91 32.18 4.43
N PHE A 964 36.87 31.81 3.59
CA PHE A 964 37.97 30.94 3.98
C PHE A 964 39.14 31.74 4.54
N SER A 965 39.93 31.10 5.39
CA SER A 965 41.14 31.68 5.98
C SER A 965 42.23 30.63 6.17
N SER A 966 43.49 31.07 6.17
CA SER A 966 44.64 30.18 6.38
C SER A 966 44.90 29.88 7.86
N ASP A 967 44.38 30.70 8.79
CA ASP A 967 44.59 30.59 10.23
C ASP A 967 43.29 30.33 11.02
N GLU A 968 43.44 29.73 12.20
CA GLU A 968 42.31 29.38 13.09
C GLU A 968 41.59 30.62 13.63
N LYS A 969 42.23 31.80 13.65
CA LYS A 969 41.55 33.04 14.07
C LYS A 969 40.63 33.61 12.98
N GLY A 970 40.71 33.12 11.74
CA GLY A 970 39.88 33.59 10.63
C GLY A 970 40.26 34.99 10.15
N THR A 971 41.54 35.36 10.20
CA THR A 971 42.01 36.72 9.92
C THR A 971 43.07 36.82 8.83
N LYS A 972 43.67 35.69 8.42
CA LYS A 972 44.78 35.63 7.47
C LYS A 972 44.37 35.01 6.14
N ASP A 973 44.97 35.50 5.04
CA ASP A 973 44.80 35.01 3.66
C ASP A 973 43.32 34.78 3.26
N ILE A 974 42.48 35.80 3.50
CA ILE A 974 41.03 35.72 3.34
C ILE A 974 40.65 35.45 1.87
N ILE A 975 39.95 34.35 1.63
CA ILE A 975 39.31 34.03 0.35
C ILE A 975 37.80 34.13 0.54
N LYS A 976 37.15 35.02 -0.19
CA LYS A 976 35.70 35.20 -0.14
C LYS A 976 34.99 33.99 -0.71
N THR A 977 33.86 33.65 -0.11
CA THR A 977 32.98 32.64 -0.68
C THR A 977 32.34 33.14 -1.96
N ASP A 978 32.11 32.24 -2.90
CA ASP A 978 31.43 32.50 -4.15
C ASP A 978 30.46 31.35 -4.44
N LEU A 979 29.18 31.68 -4.68
CA LEU A 979 28.12 30.75 -5.07
C LEU A 979 27.97 30.67 -6.60
N GLY A 980 28.76 31.42 -7.35
CA GLY A 980 28.69 31.52 -8.80
C GLY A 980 27.35 32.09 -9.23
N ASN A 981 26.67 31.37 -10.11
CA ASN A 981 25.34 31.77 -10.61
C ASN A 981 24.19 31.40 -9.66
N PHE A 982 24.44 30.70 -8.54
CA PHE A 982 23.38 30.31 -7.63
C PHE A 982 22.97 31.49 -6.74
N GLU A 983 21.66 31.70 -6.60
CA GLU A 983 21.12 32.70 -5.70
C GLU A 983 21.21 32.25 -4.23
N SER A 984 21.14 30.95 -3.99
CA SER A 984 21.21 30.37 -2.65
C SER A 984 21.56 28.88 -2.65
N ILE A 985 22.06 28.39 -1.52
CA ILE A 985 22.21 26.96 -1.20
C ILE A 985 21.57 26.67 0.17
N ALA A 986 21.07 25.45 0.35
CA ALA A 986 20.36 25.02 1.55
C ALA A 986 20.80 23.62 1.99
N GLU A 987 20.66 23.31 3.28
CA GLU A 987 21.01 21.99 3.82
C GLU A 987 20.26 20.85 3.14
N ASN A 988 20.98 19.78 2.78
CA ASN A 988 20.46 18.55 2.15
C ASN A 988 19.58 18.82 0.90
N GLY A 989 19.77 19.94 0.22
CA GLY A 989 18.96 20.31 -0.95
C GLY A 989 17.50 20.66 -0.64
N LYS A 990 17.15 20.90 0.63
CA LYS A 990 15.80 21.34 1.02
C LYS A 990 15.43 22.65 0.33
N THR A 991 14.13 22.89 0.18
CA THR A 991 13.65 24.20 -0.27
C THR A 991 14.13 25.29 0.68
N PHE A 992 14.45 26.47 0.14
CA PHE A 992 15.02 27.55 0.93
C PHE A 992 14.14 27.90 2.14
N SER A 993 12.80 27.87 2.00
CA SER A 993 11.84 28.15 3.08
C SER A 993 11.79 27.10 4.20
N GLN A 994 12.18 25.85 3.92
CA GLN A 994 12.15 24.74 4.88
C GLN A 994 13.50 24.47 5.54
N ALA A 995 14.59 25.02 5.00
CA ALA A 995 15.95 24.79 5.48
C ALA A 995 16.31 25.70 6.66
N PRO A 996 16.61 25.14 7.87
CA PRO A 996 17.09 25.93 8.99
C PRO A 996 18.45 26.58 8.73
N ILE A 997 19.33 25.89 8.00
CA ILE A 997 20.64 26.41 7.60
C ILE A 997 20.66 26.61 6.10
N ARG A 998 20.90 27.85 5.67
CA ARG A 998 20.91 28.24 4.26
C ARG A 998 21.81 29.44 4.01
N MET A 999 22.42 29.51 2.84
CA MET A 999 23.28 30.62 2.42
C MET A 999 22.68 31.30 1.19
N GLN A 1000 22.68 32.63 1.16
CA GLN A 1000 22.13 33.42 0.06
C GLN A 1000 23.13 34.47 -0.41
N ARG A 1001 23.20 34.65 -1.73
CA ARG A 1001 23.91 35.75 -2.37
C ARG A 1001 23.13 37.06 -2.21
N SER A 1002 23.80 38.19 -2.01
CA SER A 1002 23.17 39.51 -1.98
C SER A 1002 22.38 39.78 -3.26
N LYS A 1003 21.22 40.45 -3.15
CA LYS A 1003 20.37 40.79 -4.32
C LYS A 1003 21.09 41.75 -5.27
N ASP A 1004 21.72 42.76 -4.69
CA ASP A 1004 22.51 43.75 -5.41
C ASP A 1004 24.01 43.48 -5.22
N PRO A 1005 24.85 43.78 -6.23
CA PRO A 1005 26.28 43.70 -6.09
C PRO A 1005 26.78 44.75 -5.11
N VAL A 1006 27.67 44.36 -4.19
CA VAL A 1006 28.28 45.23 -3.19
C VAL A 1006 29.37 46.10 -3.80
N LYS A 1007 29.97 45.65 -4.92
CA LYS A 1007 30.97 46.41 -5.69
C LYS A 1007 30.91 46.01 -7.16
N VAL A 1008 31.15 46.95 -8.07
CA VAL A 1008 31.39 46.67 -9.49
C VAL A 1008 32.76 47.22 -9.86
N ASP A 1009 33.63 46.37 -10.40
CA ASP A 1009 34.96 46.79 -10.84
C ASP A 1009 34.91 47.55 -12.18
N ALA A 1010 36.02 48.20 -12.56
CA ALA A 1010 36.15 48.95 -13.81
C ALA A 1010 35.86 48.11 -15.07
N ASP A 1011 36.08 46.79 -15.01
CA ASP A 1011 35.79 45.84 -16.09
C ASP A 1011 34.33 45.37 -16.12
N GLY A 1012 33.45 45.94 -15.28
CA GLY A 1012 32.05 45.54 -15.15
C GLY A 1012 31.80 44.26 -14.32
N PHE A 1013 32.83 43.72 -13.64
CA PHE A 1013 32.69 42.54 -12.79
C PHE A 1013 31.95 42.87 -11.48
N LYS A 1014 30.89 42.12 -11.17
CA LYS A 1014 30.00 42.34 -10.03
C LYS A 1014 30.40 41.46 -8.84
N HIS A 1015 30.72 42.09 -7.72
CA HIS A 1015 31.03 41.43 -6.46
C HIS A 1015 29.77 41.32 -5.60
N TYR A 1016 29.48 40.13 -5.11
CA TYR A 1016 28.35 39.87 -4.21
C TYR A 1016 28.86 39.40 -2.85
N GLU A 1017 28.06 39.60 -1.81
CA GLU A 1017 28.32 39.04 -0.48
C GLU A 1017 27.38 37.87 -0.21
N ASN A 1018 27.91 36.79 0.37
CA ASN A 1018 27.11 35.63 0.76
C ASN A 1018 26.82 35.66 2.26
N THR A 1019 25.54 35.61 2.61
CA THR A 1019 25.07 35.58 4.00
C THR A 1019 24.55 34.20 4.32
N LEU A 1020 25.11 33.59 5.37
CA LEU A 1020 24.57 32.37 5.99
C LEU A 1020 23.52 32.76 7.02
N TYR A 1021 22.34 32.15 6.90
CA TYR A 1021 21.25 32.25 7.83
C TYR A 1021 21.16 30.97 8.65
N VAL A 1022 21.07 31.13 9.97
CA VAL A 1022 20.89 30.04 10.93
C VAL A 1022 19.55 30.26 11.63
N TYR A 1023 18.59 29.37 11.43
CA TYR A 1023 17.26 29.44 12.04
C TYR A 1023 17.03 28.29 13.02
N ASP A 1024 16.01 28.48 13.86
CA ASP A 1024 15.51 27.41 14.73
C ASP A 1024 14.96 26.25 13.92
N GLN A 1025 15.21 25.04 14.41
CA GLN A 1025 14.63 23.84 13.85
C GLN A 1025 13.12 23.84 14.12
N PHE A 1026 12.33 23.79 13.06
CA PHE A 1026 10.98 23.25 13.16
C PHE A 1026 11.10 21.74 13.30
N ASN A 1027 11.17 21.24 14.54
CA ASN A 1027 10.71 19.88 14.79
C ASN A 1027 9.23 19.88 14.44
N GLY A 1028 8.91 19.19 13.34
CA GLY A 1028 7.54 19.02 12.88
C GLY A 1028 6.63 18.66 14.04
N VAL A 1029 5.62 19.50 14.22
CA VAL A 1029 4.37 19.13 14.87
C VAL A 1029 3.92 17.84 14.17
N LYS A 1030 3.87 16.74 14.94
CA LYS A 1030 3.23 15.49 14.50
C LYS A 1030 1.75 15.70 14.24
#